data_AF-A0A2T1CA63-F1
#
_entry.id   AF-A0A2T1CA63-F1
#
_cell.length_a   1.000
_cell.length_b   1.000
_cell.length_c   1.000
_cell.angle_alpha   90.00
_cell.angle_beta   90.00
_cell.angle_gamma   90.00
#
_symmetry.space_group_name_H-M   'P 1'
#
loop_
_entity.id
_entity.type
_entity.pdbx_description
1 polymer ?
#
loop_
_entity_poly.entity_id
_entity_poly.type
_entity_poly.pdbx_seq_one_letter_code
_entity_poly.pdbx_strand_id
1 'polypeptide(L)'
;MSNLFTPRNNQISSKITRLIFHVSLHLWKREKQSEQGYILFVVVGVMLVLQALLMAYIVAAKIEKSTSEASVNSNSSFYGAEGGLNLRAEKIRQKFLLITLPNGQGSQNPPASTADCLDEESSNNGNGDFQCLVYKIGGKNIISYVNDLNNQDAVTQQPIPRRVTIPPGELFEDLAALEYRYKIVADAQPEYCDPQQLASIPEKDRPDCSQESKQEMLIKIRNVPLFQFAAFYKNDMEFHPGSKMVINGPVHSNGSIYFGAQKADPDNLKIMGQVSAVGDAYSRRKSEDTTFSSDRTTLCKYNASLPDGQDCQALHDSSYTDSLLSLIDRTYIKNRWGNRLKVGVKNIKVPEPSFLNKNGDYHAQADLRIQFNPAASGANLPFAVQSINRNNGQIVILQPGQLQSLRQPVITNFCSSVPNELTGIPTDLNTPERKEAIAKALKVSIASIKVSEVPLKYGTELTSSLNTLYSGGVGKIHTVKDNIINALVATGLDNGTATNHWNNTIKDWNPNDVAGLRTTSSLNGGCFVASPLSVNQFYNSREDRQIQVLQFNMKALTIWNKDGVYVEFTGNDPSNNNSGNGFSSNQALFTLYDADNNSSNGIQGDSTAANGSFQKLGYAAADRTEGGLVIHATVDETVADVNTNQSPYGFVVTNGQELPGLSTTSSVTDPTGLTIASDQAVYLQGDYNTINKQPASVLTDSINVLSNACLNTTTNLLNCGNHTGLKTTRTAPAATATKIQAAFLSGTDISQTGVPNGGLHNYPRLHENWSGITLTYYGSLVSLGTPQHVSGAWTDNQNWAYTNPKRDYNYDRYFDAYENLPPMTPNLVYLRQEVFSRKFLR
;
A
#
# COMPACT_ATOMS: atom_id res chain seq x y z
N MET A 1 8.72 53.36 -28.19
CA MET A 1 9.05 54.22 -29.35
C MET A 1 9.25 55.65 -28.86
N SER A 2 10.07 56.45 -29.55
CA SER A 2 10.10 57.93 -29.57
C SER A 2 9.83 58.76 -28.30
N ASN A 3 10.78 59.66 -28.00
CA ASN A 3 10.66 60.84 -27.11
C ASN A 3 10.60 60.58 -25.59
N LEU A 4 11.75 60.75 -24.90
CA LEU A 4 11.94 61.68 -23.77
C LEU A 4 13.35 61.56 -23.16
N PHE A 5 14.33 62.27 -23.72
CA PHE A 5 15.57 62.63 -23.00
C PHE A 5 16.16 63.94 -23.54
N THR A 6 16.12 65.00 -22.74
CA THR A 6 16.67 66.32 -23.07
C THR A 6 18.05 66.53 -22.41
N PRO A 7 19.15 66.65 -23.18
CA PRO A 7 20.48 66.83 -22.60
C PRO A 7 20.71 68.28 -22.14
N ARG A 8 20.28 68.61 -20.91
CA ARG A 8 20.74 69.81 -20.19
C ARG A 8 22.24 69.65 -19.82
N ASN A 9 23.15 69.98 -20.73
CA ASN A 9 24.47 70.60 -20.44
C ASN A 9 25.34 70.88 -21.69
N ASN A 10 24.83 71.65 -22.66
CA ASN A 10 25.61 71.99 -23.88
C ASN A 10 26.37 73.34 -23.81
N GLN A 11 26.55 73.92 -22.61
CA GLN A 11 27.24 75.21 -22.38
C GLN A 11 28.77 75.11 -22.28
N ILE A 12 29.33 73.93 -21.97
CA ILE A 12 30.76 73.75 -21.71
C ILE A 12 31.53 73.43 -23.00
N SER A 13 31.05 72.46 -23.80
CA SER A 13 31.69 72.04 -25.06
C SER A 13 31.90 73.19 -26.06
N SER A 14 30.90 74.08 -26.19
CA SER A 14 30.96 75.28 -27.03
C SER A 14 32.10 76.24 -26.63
N LYS A 15 32.38 76.40 -25.33
CA LYS A 15 33.44 77.29 -24.83
C LYS A 15 34.83 76.69 -25.03
N ILE A 16 35.00 75.40 -24.76
CA ILE A 16 36.30 74.70 -24.94
C ILE A 16 36.70 74.69 -26.42
N THR A 17 35.77 74.35 -27.32
CA THR A 17 36.05 74.32 -28.78
C THR A 17 36.44 75.70 -29.33
N ARG A 18 35.79 76.78 -28.85
CA ARG A 18 36.16 78.16 -29.23
C ARG A 18 37.52 78.59 -28.68
N LEU A 19 37.88 78.16 -27.46
CA LEU A 19 39.17 78.47 -26.83
C LEU A 19 40.33 77.84 -27.61
N ILE A 20 40.21 76.55 -27.96
CA ILE A 20 41.20 75.82 -28.77
C ILE A 20 41.40 76.53 -30.12
N PHE A 21 40.31 76.89 -30.81
CA PHE A 21 40.39 77.56 -32.11
C PHE A 21 41.05 78.95 -32.05
N HIS A 22 40.85 79.70 -30.96
CA HIS A 22 41.54 81.00 -30.75
C HIS A 22 43.03 80.84 -30.46
N VAL A 23 43.42 79.86 -29.64
CA VAL A 23 44.84 79.58 -29.35
C VAL A 23 45.59 79.17 -30.63
N SER A 24 45.00 78.31 -31.46
CA SER A 24 45.57 77.91 -32.76
C SER A 24 45.82 79.10 -33.70
N LEU A 25 44.92 80.08 -33.73
CA LEU A 25 45.04 81.25 -34.61
C LEU A 25 46.05 82.31 -34.13
N HIS A 26 46.28 82.42 -32.81
CA HIS A 26 47.24 83.39 -32.28
C HIS A 26 48.71 82.94 -32.39
N LEU A 27 48.97 81.65 -32.59
CA LEU A 27 50.33 81.10 -32.64
C LEU A 27 50.98 81.14 -34.04
N TRP A 28 50.26 81.54 -35.10
CA TRP A 28 50.77 81.55 -36.48
C TRP A 28 51.53 82.82 -36.88
N LYS A 29 51.83 83.73 -35.93
CA LYS A 29 52.65 84.93 -36.16
C LYS A 29 53.60 85.24 -35.00
N ARG A 30 54.81 84.63 -35.03
CA ARG A 30 56.06 85.27 -34.58
C ARG A 30 57.28 84.51 -35.12
N GLU A 31 58.36 85.24 -35.35
CA GLU A 31 59.62 84.69 -35.87
C GLU A 31 60.53 84.13 -34.77
N LYS A 32 61.62 83.48 -35.19
CA LYS A 32 62.57 82.73 -34.34
C LYS A 32 63.21 83.58 -33.23
N GLN A 33 63.27 83.04 -32.01
CA GLN A 33 64.54 82.72 -31.32
C GLN A 33 64.32 81.94 -29.99
N SER A 34 65.42 81.38 -29.46
CA SER A 34 65.55 80.59 -28.21
C SER A 34 64.94 79.19 -28.19
N GLU A 35 65.80 78.17 -27.97
CA GLU A 35 65.42 76.75 -27.99
C GLU A 35 64.76 76.23 -26.69
N GLN A 36 64.72 77.03 -25.63
CA GLN A 36 64.12 76.62 -24.35
C GLN A 36 62.58 76.46 -24.40
N GLY A 37 61.92 76.93 -25.46
CA GLY A 37 60.47 76.77 -25.63
C GLY A 37 60.01 75.35 -25.97
N TYR A 38 60.79 74.57 -26.73
CA TYR A 38 60.33 73.30 -27.31
C TYR A 38 60.08 72.21 -26.25
N ILE A 39 60.93 72.17 -25.21
CA ILE A 39 60.81 71.20 -24.11
C ILE A 39 59.47 71.34 -23.38
N LEU A 40 58.96 72.57 -23.20
CA LEU A 40 57.66 72.79 -22.56
C LEU A 40 56.51 72.19 -23.38
N PHE A 41 56.53 72.33 -24.71
CA PHE A 41 55.51 71.74 -25.58
C PHE A 41 55.56 70.20 -25.58
N VAL A 42 56.76 69.61 -25.55
CA VAL A 42 56.93 68.14 -25.43
C VAL A 42 56.43 67.64 -24.08
N VAL A 43 56.81 68.29 -22.97
CA VAL A 43 56.38 67.89 -21.61
C VAL A 43 54.87 68.03 -21.45
N VAL A 44 54.26 69.13 -21.91
CA VAL A 44 52.80 69.31 -21.87
C VAL A 44 52.09 68.30 -22.78
N GLY A 45 52.62 68.02 -23.97
CA GLY A 45 52.08 66.99 -24.87
C GLY A 45 52.10 65.59 -24.23
N VAL A 46 53.22 65.19 -23.63
CA VAL A 46 53.35 63.92 -22.90
C VAL A 46 52.44 63.88 -21.68
N MET A 47 52.31 64.96 -20.90
CA MET A 47 51.37 65.02 -19.77
C MET A 47 49.91 64.89 -20.21
N LEU A 48 49.51 65.51 -21.33
CA LEU A 48 48.16 65.36 -21.87
C LEU A 48 47.89 63.93 -22.36
N VAL A 49 48.85 63.26 -23.00
CA VAL A 49 48.75 61.85 -23.37
C VAL A 49 48.66 60.95 -22.13
N LEU A 50 49.48 61.20 -21.11
CA LEU A 50 49.41 60.45 -19.84
C LEU A 50 48.09 60.64 -19.10
N GLN A 51 47.52 61.86 -19.09
CA GLN A 51 46.19 62.13 -18.53
C GLN A 51 45.08 61.44 -19.34
N ALA A 52 45.17 61.41 -20.66
CA ALA A 52 44.23 60.69 -21.52
C ALA A 52 44.28 59.17 -21.27
N LEU A 53 45.48 58.59 -21.14
CA LEU A 53 45.68 57.19 -20.79
C LEU A 53 45.17 56.85 -19.38
N LEU A 54 45.41 57.72 -18.39
CA LEU A 54 44.90 57.54 -17.03
C LEU A 54 43.35 57.60 -16.99
N MET A 55 42.74 58.54 -17.72
CA MET A 55 41.29 58.61 -17.86
C MET A 55 40.71 57.38 -18.57
N ALA A 56 41.37 56.88 -19.63
CA ALA A 56 40.98 55.65 -20.31
C ALA A 56 41.06 54.43 -19.37
N TYR A 57 42.12 54.32 -18.55
CA TYR A 57 42.26 53.27 -17.54
C TYR A 57 41.18 53.34 -16.47
N ILE A 58 40.87 54.53 -15.94
CA ILE A 58 39.79 54.72 -14.95
C ILE A 58 38.42 54.34 -15.53
N VAL A 59 38.15 54.67 -16.80
CA VAL A 59 36.92 54.25 -17.50
C VAL A 59 36.90 52.73 -17.71
N ALA A 60 38.00 52.13 -18.15
CA ALA A 60 38.10 50.68 -18.33
C ALA A 60 37.88 49.92 -17.02
N ALA A 61 38.58 50.29 -15.94
CA ALA A 61 38.43 49.69 -14.62
C ALA A 61 37.02 49.86 -14.04
N LYS A 62 36.34 50.98 -14.34
CA LYS A 62 34.94 51.18 -13.95
C LYS A 62 33.98 50.29 -14.74
N ILE A 63 34.22 50.09 -16.04
CA ILE A 63 33.44 49.17 -16.88
C ILE A 63 33.67 47.72 -16.42
N GLU A 64 34.92 47.32 -16.19
CA GLU A 64 35.30 45.99 -15.71
C GLU A 64 34.66 45.69 -14.35
N LYS A 65 34.79 46.61 -13.37
CA LYS A 65 34.11 46.51 -12.07
C LYS A 65 32.59 46.34 -12.25
N SER A 66 31.95 47.23 -13.01
CA SER A 66 30.48 47.17 -13.23
C SER A 66 30.03 45.89 -13.93
N THR A 67 30.86 45.34 -14.83
CA THR A 67 30.59 44.08 -15.54
C THR A 67 30.76 42.88 -14.60
N SER A 68 31.77 42.91 -13.73
CA SER A 68 31.99 41.89 -12.70
C SER A 68 30.86 41.89 -11.66
N GLU A 69 30.45 43.06 -11.16
CA GLU A 69 29.34 43.20 -10.22
C GLU A 69 28.02 42.73 -10.84
N ALA A 70 27.75 43.08 -12.11
CA ALA A 70 26.58 42.57 -12.85
C ALA A 70 26.62 41.04 -13.06
N SER A 71 27.80 40.47 -13.33
CA SER A 71 27.95 39.01 -13.50
C SER A 71 27.77 38.26 -12.18
N VAL A 72 28.33 38.76 -11.07
CA VAL A 72 28.14 38.18 -9.73
C VAL A 72 26.67 38.27 -9.30
N ASN A 73 26.01 39.43 -9.51
CA ASN A 73 24.58 39.57 -9.26
C ASN A 73 23.76 38.59 -10.10
N SER A 74 23.94 38.56 -11.42
CA SER A 74 23.19 37.65 -12.32
C SER A 74 23.36 36.17 -11.93
N ASN A 75 24.57 35.75 -11.52
CA ASN A 75 24.81 34.40 -11.03
C ASN A 75 24.15 34.13 -9.67
N SER A 76 24.24 35.05 -8.70
CA SER A 76 23.59 34.89 -7.39
C SER A 76 22.07 34.84 -7.50
N SER A 77 21.46 35.69 -8.33
CA SER A 77 20.02 35.69 -8.61
C SER A 77 19.59 34.44 -9.38
N PHE A 78 20.43 33.91 -10.29
CA PHE A 78 20.18 32.63 -10.95
C PHE A 78 20.14 31.47 -9.95
N TYR A 79 21.17 31.30 -9.12
CA TYR A 79 21.21 30.22 -8.12
C TYR A 79 20.19 30.42 -6.98
N GLY A 80 19.85 31.67 -6.66
CA GLY A 80 18.78 32.00 -5.73
C GLY A 80 17.40 31.54 -6.22
N ALA A 81 17.04 31.89 -7.46
CA ALA A 81 15.79 31.41 -8.06
C ALA A 81 15.77 29.88 -8.22
N GLU A 82 16.87 29.25 -8.61
CA GLU A 82 16.98 27.78 -8.68
C GLU A 82 16.81 27.14 -7.29
N GLY A 83 17.38 27.73 -6.24
CA GLY A 83 17.17 27.32 -4.85
C GLY A 83 15.71 27.44 -4.42
N GLY A 84 15.04 28.55 -4.76
CA GLY A 84 13.61 28.77 -4.49
C GLY A 84 12.71 27.75 -5.18
N LEU A 85 12.97 27.44 -6.47
CA LEU A 85 12.26 26.39 -7.21
C LEU A 85 12.40 25.02 -6.52
N ASN A 86 13.61 24.63 -6.14
CA ASN A 86 13.87 23.34 -5.50
C ASN A 86 13.22 23.25 -4.11
N LEU A 87 13.30 24.30 -3.28
CA LEU A 87 12.63 24.36 -1.99
C LEU A 87 11.10 24.27 -2.12
N ARG A 88 10.51 24.92 -3.12
CA ARG A 88 9.06 24.85 -3.35
C ARG A 88 8.63 23.51 -3.94
N ALA A 89 9.45 22.90 -4.82
CA ALA A 89 9.21 21.56 -5.35
C ALA A 89 9.21 20.50 -4.25
N GLU A 90 10.16 20.56 -3.31
CA GLU A 90 10.18 19.64 -2.17
C GLU A 90 8.98 19.87 -1.23
N LYS A 91 8.57 21.12 -0.96
CA LYS A 91 7.34 21.39 -0.18
C LYS A 91 6.08 20.76 -0.78
N ILE A 92 5.89 20.86 -2.10
CA ILE A 92 4.76 20.20 -2.78
C ILE A 92 4.91 18.68 -2.73
N ARG A 93 6.11 18.15 -3.00
CA ARG A 93 6.40 16.71 -2.94
C ARG A 93 6.13 16.10 -1.56
N GLN A 94 6.45 16.79 -0.48
CA GLN A 94 6.23 16.32 0.90
C GLN A 94 4.75 16.09 1.21
N LYS A 95 3.80 16.79 0.56
CA LYS A 95 2.36 16.53 0.72
C LYS A 95 2.00 15.13 0.23
N PHE A 96 2.41 14.80 -0.99
CA PHE A 96 2.21 13.47 -1.57
C PHE A 96 2.91 12.36 -0.77
N LEU A 97 4.05 12.64 -0.14
CA LEU A 97 4.73 11.68 0.77
C LEU A 97 3.95 11.41 2.06
N LEU A 98 3.07 12.32 2.47
CA LEU A 98 2.12 12.14 3.56
C LEU A 98 0.74 11.67 3.06
N ILE A 99 0.64 11.21 1.79
CA ILE A 99 -0.60 10.79 1.12
C ILE A 99 -1.66 11.94 1.05
N THR A 100 -1.24 13.18 1.32
CA THR A 100 -2.07 14.39 1.22
C THR A 100 -1.90 15.07 -0.13
N LEU A 101 -2.99 15.62 -0.68
CA LEU A 101 -2.90 16.56 -1.81
C LEU A 101 -2.47 17.95 -1.29
N PRO A 102 -1.82 18.79 -2.11
CA PRO A 102 -1.53 20.17 -1.75
C PRO A 102 -2.84 20.94 -1.49
N ASN A 103 -2.98 21.50 -0.30
CA ASN A 103 -4.21 22.14 0.15
C ASN A 103 -4.28 23.61 -0.27
N GLY A 104 -5.49 24.09 -0.53
CA GLY A 104 -5.75 25.46 -0.97
C GLY A 104 -6.23 25.53 -2.42
N GLN A 105 -6.89 26.63 -2.78
CA GLN A 105 -7.54 26.82 -4.07
C GLN A 105 -6.54 27.29 -5.14
N GLY A 106 -5.52 26.48 -5.42
CA GLY A 106 -4.51 26.70 -6.47
C GLY A 106 -5.04 26.77 -7.91
N SER A 107 -6.36 26.76 -8.07
CA SER A 107 -7.13 26.81 -9.30
C SER A 107 -8.20 27.92 -9.35
N GLN A 108 -8.60 28.53 -8.22
CA GLN A 108 -9.63 29.59 -8.20
C GLN A 108 -9.00 30.99 -8.16
N ASN A 109 -8.15 31.29 -7.17
CA ASN A 109 -7.33 32.50 -7.12
C ASN A 109 -5.82 32.15 -7.02
N PRO A 110 -5.21 31.52 -8.04
CA PRO A 110 -3.77 31.33 -8.09
C PRO A 110 -3.07 32.64 -8.54
N PRO A 111 -1.88 32.97 -7.98
CA PRO A 111 -1.06 34.07 -8.51
C PRO A 111 -0.74 33.83 -9.99
N ALA A 112 -1.19 34.75 -10.85
CA ALA A 112 -0.88 34.74 -12.28
C ALA A 112 0.55 35.23 -12.51
N SER A 113 0.97 36.26 -11.79
CA SER A 113 2.30 36.85 -11.87
C SER A 113 2.98 36.98 -10.50
N THR A 114 4.17 37.58 -10.49
CA THR A 114 4.90 37.97 -9.28
C THR A 114 4.49 39.35 -8.75
N ALA A 115 3.76 40.16 -9.53
CA ALA A 115 3.21 41.43 -9.05
C ALA A 115 2.06 41.18 -8.04
N ASP A 116 1.27 40.14 -8.29
CA ASP A 116 0.24 39.59 -7.39
C ASP A 116 0.84 39.32 -6.00
N CYS A 117 2.01 38.67 -5.96
CA CYS A 117 2.79 38.42 -4.74
C CYS A 117 3.43 39.67 -4.08
N LEU A 118 3.16 40.87 -4.60
CA LEU A 118 3.79 42.15 -4.22
C LEU A 118 2.79 43.31 -4.06
N ASP A 119 1.52 43.10 -4.33
CA ASP A 119 0.47 44.11 -4.19
C ASP A 119 -0.21 44.06 -2.82
N GLU A 120 -1.19 44.94 -2.61
CA GLU A 120 -1.95 45.05 -1.36
C GLU A 120 -3.22 44.17 -1.37
N GLU A 121 -3.54 43.52 -2.51
CA GLU A 121 -4.73 42.71 -2.71
C GLU A 121 -4.48 41.22 -2.36
N SER A 122 -4.39 40.95 -1.06
CA SER A 122 -4.24 39.59 -0.51
C SER A 122 -5.28 38.53 -0.96
N SER A 123 -6.30 38.90 -1.75
CA SER A 123 -7.23 38.00 -2.44
C SER A 123 -6.57 37.17 -3.56
N ASN A 124 -5.56 37.71 -4.25
CA ASN A 124 -4.91 37.10 -5.41
C ASN A 124 -3.67 36.25 -5.07
N ASN A 125 -3.17 36.39 -3.83
CA ASN A 125 -1.90 35.83 -3.35
C ASN A 125 -1.87 34.30 -3.24
N GLY A 126 -2.97 33.62 -3.56
CA GLY A 126 -3.20 32.20 -3.29
C GLY A 126 -3.31 31.89 -1.80
N ASN A 127 -3.60 30.64 -1.46
CA ASN A 127 -3.70 30.17 -0.08
C ASN A 127 -3.07 28.77 0.10
N GLY A 128 -2.94 28.33 1.35
CA GLY A 128 -2.41 27.01 1.70
C GLY A 128 -1.03 26.71 1.10
N ASP A 129 -0.91 25.61 0.38
CA ASP A 129 0.34 25.16 -0.27
C ASP A 129 0.62 25.87 -1.61
N PHE A 130 -0.31 26.68 -2.11
CA PHE A 130 -0.19 27.44 -3.37
C PHE A 130 0.21 28.91 -3.17
N GLN A 131 0.03 29.46 -1.95
CA GLN A 131 0.29 30.88 -1.61
C GLN A 131 1.67 31.39 -2.03
N CYS A 132 1.80 32.69 -2.29
CA CYS A 132 3.09 33.35 -2.46
C CYS A 132 4.00 33.14 -1.22
N LEU A 133 5.26 32.75 -1.44
CA LEU A 133 6.27 32.59 -0.39
C LEU A 133 7.56 33.31 -0.79
N VAL A 134 8.27 33.86 0.20
CA VAL A 134 9.58 34.49 0.02
C VAL A 134 10.66 33.65 0.71
N TYR A 135 11.78 33.41 0.03
CA TYR A 135 12.99 32.81 0.60
C TYR A 135 14.15 33.81 0.49
N LYS A 136 15.02 33.91 1.50
CA LYS A 136 16.25 34.71 1.39
C LYS A 136 17.43 33.79 1.07
N ILE A 137 18.01 33.93 -0.12
CA ILE A 137 19.06 33.05 -0.64
C ILE A 137 20.12 33.89 -1.34
N GLY A 138 21.38 33.78 -0.91
CA GLY A 138 22.53 34.41 -1.61
C GLY A 138 22.52 35.94 -1.67
N GLY A 139 21.88 36.63 -0.71
CA GLY A 139 21.71 38.09 -0.74
C GLY A 139 20.61 38.58 -1.68
N LYS A 140 19.59 37.74 -1.89
CA LYS A 140 18.42 37.98 -2.76
C LYS A 140 17.13 37.52 -2.10
N ASN A 141 16.04 38.23 -2.35
CA ASN A 141 14.69 37.80 -1.97
C ASN A 141 14.10 37.01 -3.16
N ILE A 142 13.72 35.77 -2.92
CA ILE A 142 13.24 34.83 -3.94
C ILE A 142 11.75 34.62 -3.74
N ILE A 143 10.95 35.27 -4.57
CA ILE A 143 9.48 35.17 -4.56
C ILE A 143 9.07 33.93 -5.34
N SER A 144 8.29 33.04 -4.74
CA SER A 144 7.87 31.79 -5.37
C SER A 144 6.41 31.46 -5.10
N TYR A 145 5.72 31.03 -6.14
CA TYR A 145 4.32 30.57 -6.12
C TYR A 145 4.16 29.31 -6.98
N VAL A 146 3.01 28.65 -6.84
CA VAL A 146 2.69 27.41 -7.56
C VAL A 146 1.33 27.55 -8.23
N ASN A 147 1.24 27.19 -9.51
CA ASN A 147 -0.02 27.04 -10.21
C ASN A 147 -0.32 25.54 -10.41
N ASP A 148 -1.55 25.13 -10.10
CA ASP A 148 -2.06 23.80 -10.44
C ASP A 148 -2.35 23.72 -11.95
N LEU A 149 -2.00 22.60 -12.59
CA LEU A 149 -2.26 22.31 -14.01
C LEU A 149 -3.16 21.07 -14.22
N ASN A 150 -3.76 20.58 -13.15
CA ASN A 150 -4.69 19.46 -13.15
C ASN A 150 -6.13 19.97 -13.32
N ASN A 151 -6.98 19.12 -13.92
CA ASN A 151 -8.42 19.34 -13.89
C ASN A 151 -8.88 19.26 -12.43
N GLN A 152 -9.94 19.98 -12.07
CA GLN A 152 -10.42 20.03 -10.68
C GLN A 152 -11.78 19.35 -10.59
N ASP A 153 -12.05 18.66 -9.50
CA ASP A 153 -13.36 18.09 -9.23
C ASP A 153 -14.39 19.20 -8.94
N ALA A 154 -15.59 19.06 -9.50
CA ALA A 154 -16.61 20.11 -9.50
C ALA A 154 -17.27 20.32 -8.13
N VAL A 155 -17.14 19.38 -7.20
CA VAL A 155 -17.76 19.42 -5.86
C VAL A 155 -16.72 19.69 -4.77
N THR A 156 -15.63 18.92 -4.77
CA THR A 156 -14.58 18.95 -3.75
C THR A 156 -13.45 19.94 -4.05
N GLN A 157 -13.36 20.46 -5.27
CA GLN A 157 -12.31 21.37 -5.74
C GLN A 157 -10.88 20.82 -5.59
N GLN A 158 -10.74 19.49 -5.57
CA GLN A 158 -9.46 18.79 -5.51
C GLN A 158 -8.92 18.47 -6.91
N PRO A 159 -7.58 18.39 -7.11
CA PRO A 159 -7.00 18.06 -8.40
C PRO A 159 -7.25 16.60 -8.79
N ILE A 160 -7.92 16.41 -9.93
CA ILE A 160 -8.12 15.12 -10.57
C ILE A 160 -6.81 14.67 -11.23
N PRO A 161 -6.21 13.54 -10.82
CA PRO A 161 -4.99 13.02 -11.44
C PRO A 161 -5.22 12.55 -12.87
N ARG A 162 -4.19 12.63 -13.70
CA ARG A 162 -4.18 12.00 -15.02
C ARG A 162 -3.64 10.58 -14.90
N ARG A 163 -4.47 9.57 -15.17
CA ARG A 163 -4.00 8.19 -15.38
C ARG A 163 -3.06 8.17 -16.60
N VAL A 164 -1.83 7.69 -16.43
CA VAL A 164 -0.82 7.57 -17.48
C VAL A 164 -0.05 6.25 -17.35
N THR A 165 0.38 5.68 -18.47
CA THR A 165 1.46 4.68 -18.49
C THR A 165 2.80 5.40 -18.55
N ILE A 166 3.79 4.95 -17.77
CA ILE A 166 5.13 5.53 -17.77
C ILE A 166 5.86 5.17 -19.07
N PRO A 167 6.37 6.14 -19.85
CA PRO A 167 6.97 5.87 -21.16
C PRO A 167 8.20 4.92 -21.11
N PRO A 168 8.42 4.11 -22.16
CA PRO A 168 9.61 3.30 -22.34
C PRO A 168 10.93 4.06 -22.15
N GLY A 169 11.88 3.45 -21.46
CA GLY A 169 13.19 4.01 -21.14
C GLY A 169 13.25 4.89 -19.87
N GLU A 170 12.10 5.21 -19.26
CA GLU A 170 12.09 5.86 -17.95
C GLU A 170 12.42 4.86 -16.81
N LEU A 171 12.47 5.33 -15.57
CA LEU A 171 12.45 4.43 -14.40
C LEU A 171 10.99 4.02 -14.18
N PHE A 172 10.75 2.72 -13.99
CA PHE A 172 9.40 2.13 -13.91
C PHE A 172 8.61 2.25 -15.21
N GLU A 173 9.29 2.02 -16.34
CA GLU A 173 8.66 1.93 -17.66
C GLU A 173 7.50 0.92 -17.69
N ASP A 174 6.50 1.21 -18.53
CA ASP A 174 5.28 0.43 -18.77
C ASP A 174 4.30 0.31 -17.58
N LEU A 175 4.64 0.83 -16.38
CA LEU A 175 3.70 0.86 -15.25
C LEU A 175 2.67 1.99 -15.36
N ALA A 176 1.44 1.72 -14.90
CA ALA A 176 0.40 2.73 -14.71
C ALA A 176 0.71 3.62 -13.49
N ALA A 177 0.34 4.90 -13.59
CA ALA A 177 0.55 5.89 -12.55
C ALA A 177 -0.54 6.98 -12.59
N LEU A 178 -0.77 7.60 -11.43
CA LEU A 178 -1.53 8.85 -11.32
C LEU A 178 -0.56 10.03 -11.39
N GLU A 179 -0.59 10.78 -12.49
CA GLU A 179 0.28 11.94 -12.73
C GLU A 179 -0.44 13.26 -12.42
N TYR A 180 0.08 13.98 -11.42
CA TYR A 180 -0.26 15.36 -11.08
C TYR A 180 0.78 16.31 -11.70
N ARG A 181 0.34 17.47 -12.19
CA ARG A 181 1.20 18.48 -12.82
C ARG A 181 1.09 19.82 -12.12
N TYR A 182 2.24 20.43 -11.83
CA TYR A 182 2.35 21.76 -11.23
C TYR A 182 3.40 22.60 -11.95
N LYS A 183 3.11 23.89 -12.10
CA LYS A 183 4.10 24.90 -12.52
C LYS A 183 4.55 25.67 -11.29
N ILE A 184 5.84 25.59 -10.99
CA ILE A 184 6.48 26.36 -9.93
C ILE A 184 7.20 27.53 -10.58
N VAL A 185 7.03 28.72 -10.01
CA VAL A 185 7.73 29.93 -10.42
C VAL A 185 8.66 30.36 -9.29
N ALA A 186 9.84 30.85 -9.63
CA ALA A 186 10.70 31.61 -8.72
C ALA A 186 11.24 32.85 -9.43
N ASP A 187 11.28 33.97 -8.72
CA ASP A 187 11.75 35.26 -9.19
C ASP A 187 12.74 35.81 -8.17
N ALA A 188 13.98 36.07 -8.60
CA ALA A 188 15.01 36.63 -7.76
C ALA A 188 15.03 38.15 -7.87
N GLN A 189 14.84 38.81 -6.73
CA GLN A 189 14.90 40.27 -6.57
C GLN A 189 16.01 40.66 -5.58
N PRO A 190 16.51 41.90 -5.62
CA PRO A 190 17.46 42.40 -4.64
C PRO A 190 16.96 42.25 -3.19
N GLU A 191 17.86 42.04 -2.23
CA GLU A 191 17.48 41.83 -0.82
C GLU A 191 16.75 43.01 -0.17
N TYR A 192 16.93 44.24 -0.68
CA TYR A 192 16.19 45.43 -0.26
C TYR A 192 14.73 45.47 -0.78
N CYS A 193 14.38 44.60 -1.73
CA CYS A 193 13.00 44.44 -2.23
C CYS A 193 12.26 43.41 -1.37
N ASP A 194 12.04 43.76 -0.10
CA ASP A 194 11.26 42.93 0.83
C ASP A 194 9.76 43.31 0.70
N PRO A 195 8.85 42.39 0.32
CA PRO A 195 7.44 42.72 0.08
C PRO A 195 6.77 43.40 1.27
N GLN A 196 7.12 42.98 2.49
CA GLN A 196 6.53 43.49 3.74
C GLN A 196 7.03 44.90 4.07
N GLN A 197 8.15 45.33 3.49
CA GLN A 197 8.70 46.68 3.63
C GLN A 197 8.23 47.59 2.49
N LEU A 198 8.18 47.08 1.25
CA LEU A 198 7.67 47.79 0.08
C LEU A 198 6.20 48.23 0.26
N ALA A 199 5.37 47.42 0.92
CA ALA A 199 3.99 47.78 1.27
C ALA A 199 3.86 49.06 2.13
N SER A 200 4.92 49.46 2.87
CA SER A 200 4.93 50.70 3.65
C SER A 200 5.45 51.93 2.90
N ILE A 201 5.91 51.74 1.65
CA ILE A 201 6.50 52.78 0.81
C ILE A 201 5.52 53.12 -0.33
N PRO A 202 5.16 54.41 -0.55
CA PRO A 202 4.32 54.82 -1.68
C PRO A 202 4.92 54.37 -3.02
N GLU A 203 4.09 53.83 -3.91
CA GLU A 203 4.53 53.18 -5.17
C GLU A 203 5.55 54.00 -5.98
N LYS A 204 5.30 55.32 -6.09
CA LYS A 204 6.16 56.30 -6.77
C LYS A 204 7.60 56.38 -6.22
N ASP A 205 7.77 56.12 -4.93
CA ASP A 205 9.02 56.30 -4.19
C ASP A 205 9.66 54.94 -3.81
N ARG A 206 9.11 53.81 -4.30
CA ARG A 206 9.71 52.46 -4.16
C ARG A 206 11.03 52.36 -4.96
N PRO A 207 12.05 51.65 -4.45
CA PRO A 207 13.28 51.40 -5.19
C PRO A 207 13.02 50.51 -6.43
N ASP A 208 13.94 50.54 -7.39
CA ASP A 208 13.89 49.65 -8.56
C ASP A 208 14.09 48.19 -8.13
N CYS A 209 12.99 47.44 -8.17
CA CYS A 209 12.89 46.01 -7.88
C CYS A 209 12.72 45.19 -9.17
N SER A 210 13.43 45.59 -10.22
CA SER A 210 13.51 44.84 -11.48
C SER A 210 13.93 43.38 -11.28
N GLN A 211 13.31 42.50 -12.08
CA GLN A 211 13.43 41.06 -11.98
C GLN A 211 14.80 40.59 -12.50
N GLU A 212 15.74 40.29 -11.60
CA GLU A 212 17.10 39.90 -11.98
C GLU A 212 17.18 38.47 -12.56
N SER A 213 16.31 37.56 -12.11
CA SER A 213 16.18 36.21 -12.69
C SER A 213 14.81 35.60 -12.42
N LYS A 214 13.98 35.48 -13.46
CA LYS A 214 12.73 34.71 -13.41
C LYS A 214 12.91 33.32 -14.04
N GLN A 215 12.55 32.30 -13.27
CA GLN A 215 12.67 30.88 -13.63
C GLN A 215 11.34 30.16 -13.40
N GLU A 216 11.04 29.20 -14.28
CA GLU A 216 9.79 28.44 -14.26
C GLU A 216 10.13 26.93 -14.38
N MET A 217 9.65 26.12 -13.43
CA MET A 217 9.83 24.68 -13.41
C MET A 217 8.48 23.98 -13.59
N LEU A 218 8.37 23.09 -14.59
CA LEU A 218 7.26 22.15 -14.68
C LEU A 218 7.65 20.84 -13.97
N ILE A 219 6.87 20.47 -12.95
CA ILE A 219 7.01 19.19 -12.25
C ILE A 219 5.82 18.27 -12.53
N LYS A 220 6.14 16.99 -12.69
CA LYS A 220 5.22 15.85 -12.70
C LYS A 220 5.45 15.06 -11.42
N ILE A 221 4.40 14.88 -10.64
CA ILE A 221 4.41 13.98 -9.47
C ILE A 221 3.57 12.77 -9.85
N ARG A 222 4.19 11.59 -9.83
CA ARG A 222 3.55 10.32 -10.14
C ARG A 222 3.43 9.48 -8.87
N ASN A 223 2.20 9.16 -8.52
CA ASN A 223 1.91 8.08 -7.58
C ASN A 223 1.89 6.78 -8.41
N VAL A 224 2.81 5.86 -8.10
CA VAL A 224 2.92 4.57 -8.79
C VAL A 224 2.53 3.46 -7.80
N PRO A 225 1.41 2.75 -8.03
CA PRO A 225 0.97 1.63 -7.20
C PRO A 225 2.05 0.55 -7.02
N LEU A 226 2.38 0.22 -5.78
CA LEU A 226 3.46 -0.72 -5.43
C LEU A 226 3.16 -2.16 -5.86
N PHE A 227 1.88 -2.53 -5.96
CA PHE A 227 1.49 -3.89 -6.37
C PHE A 227 1.66 -4.18 -7.88
N GLN A 228 2.13 -3.20 -8.66
CA GLN A 228 2.61 -3.41 -10.03
C GLN A 228 4.06 -3.93 -10.12
N PHE A 229 4.77 -4.00 -9.00
CA PHE A 229 6.10 -4.62 -8.95
C PHE A 229 5.96 -6.11 -8.66
N ALA A 230 6.71 -6.95 -9.35
CA ALA A 230 6.84 -8.36 -8.96
C ALA A 230 7.53 -8.49 -7.60
N ALA A 231 8.54 -7.66 -7.34
CA ALA A 231 9.14 -7.49 -6.03
C ALA A 231 9.62 -6.04 -5.82
N PHE A 232 9.24 -5.43 -4.70
CA PHE A 232 9.71 -4.11 -4.28
C PHE A 232 10.26 -4.20 -2.86
N TYR A 233 11.51 -3.78 -2.62
CA TYR A 233 12.12 -3.80 -1.28
C TYR A 233 12.63 -2.41 -0.89
N LYS A 234 12.33 -1.97 0.35
CA LYS A 234 12.93 -0.78 0.98
C LYS A 234 14.40 -1.01 1.39
N ASN A 235 14.74 -2.27 1.66
CA ASN A 235 16.07 -2.73 2.05
C ASN A 235 16.77 -3.46 0.88
N ASP A 236 17.94 -4.05 1.13
CA ASP A 236 18.58 -4.98 0.19
C ASP A 236 17.65 -6.14 -0.18
N MET A 237 17.68 -6.56 -1.44
CA MET A 237 16.91 -7.69 -1.97
C MET A 237 17.83 -8.84 -2.38
N GLU A 238 17.49 -10.07 -1.96
CA GLU A 238 18.22 -11.29 -2.35
C GLU A 238 17.31 -12.29 -3.06
N PHE A 239 17.75 -12.76 -4.22
CA PHE A 239 17.17 -13.89 -4.94
C PHE A 239 17.96 -15.16 -4.62
N HIS A 240 17.28 -16.19 -4.11
CA HIS A 240 17.88 -17.48 -3.77
C HIS A 240 16.99 -18.64 -4.27
N PRO A 241 16.83 -18.79 -5.60
CA PRO A 241 15.97 -19.81 -6.19
C PRO A 241 16.59 -21.22 -6.06
N GLY A 242 16.01 -22.04 -5.18
CA GLY A 242 16.34 -23.47 -5.07
C GLY A 242 15.78 -24.32 -6.23
N SER A 243 14.74 -23.83 -6.89
CA SER A 243 14.16 -24.35 -8.14
C SER A 243 14.05 -23.22 -9.16
N LYS A 244 14.05 -23.55 -10.45
CA LYS A 244 13.94 -22.57 -11.54
C LYS A 244 12.76 -21.63 -11.33
N MET A 245 13.04 -20.32 -11.39
CA MET A 245 12.12 -19.25 -11.00
C MET A 245 11.99 -18.21 -12.14
N VAL A 246 10.76 -17.78 -12.45
CA VAL A 246 10.49 -16.80 -13.52
C VAL A 246 9.67 -15.62 -12.97
N ILE A 247 10.28 -14.43 -12.97
CA ILE A 247 9.70 -13.19 -12.47
C ILE A 247 9.10 -12.40 -13.64
N ASN A 248 7.76 -12.41 -13.81
CA ASN A 248 7.10 -11.83 -15.00
C ASN A 248 6.76 -10.32 -14.93
N GLY A 249 7.28 -9.57 -13.95
CA GLY A 249 7.07 -8.12 -13.77
C GLY A 249 8.28 -7.39 -13.16
N PRO A 250 8.22 -6.05 -12.97
CA PRO A 250 9.36 -5.23 -12.54
C PRO A 250 9.88 -5.53 -11.13
N VAL A 251 11.14 -5.19 -10.89
CA VAL A 251 11.87 -5.46 -9.65
C VAL A 251 12.57 -4.18 -9.17
N HIS A 252 12.38 -3.81 -7.91
CA HIS A 252 13.04 -2.64 -7.31
C HIS A 252 13.62 -2.91 -5.91
N SER A 253 14.81 -2.37 -5.64
CA SER A 253 15.39 -2.28 -4.29
C SER A 253 15.91 -0.87 -4.01
N ASN A 254 15.51 -0.32 -2.85
CA ASN A 254 16.13 0.87 -2.26
C ASN A 254 17.48 0.57 -1.58
N GLY A 255 17.86 -0.70 -1.48
CA GLY A 255 19.22 -1.16 -1.19
C GLY A 255 19.90 -1.69 -2.45
N SER A 256 20.76 -2.69 -2.27
CA SER A 256 21.41 -3.47 -3.32
C SER A 256 20.63 -4.73 -3.69
N ILE A 257 20.90 -5.31 -4.86
CA ILE A 257 20.28 -6.56 -5.35
C ILE A 257 21.32 -7.68 -5.48
N TYR A 258 21.01 -8.86 -4.93
CA TYR A 258 21.88 -10.04 -4.91
C TYR A 258 21.25 -11.20 -5.69
N PHE A 259 21.90 -11.67 -6.75
CA PHE A 259 21.43 -12.73 -7.65
C PHE A 259 22.04 -14.10 -7.27
N GLY A 260 21.67 -14.61 -6.10
CA GLY A 260 22.24 -15.79 -5.43
C GLY A 260 21.78 -17.16 -5.95
N ALA A 261 21.76 -17.39 -7.27
CA ALA A 261 21.30 -18.64 -7.88
C ALA A 261 22.32 -19.80 -7.77
N GLN A 262 22.06 -20.76 -6.88
CA GLN A 262 23.01 -21.84 -6.54
C GLN A 262 22.95 -23.08 -7.45
N LYS A 263 21.80 -23.41 -8.07
CA LYS A 263 21.68 -24.63 -8.89
C LYS A 263 22.51 -24.54 -10.16
N ALA A 264 23.09 -25.66 -10.58
CA ALA A 264 23.92 -25.77 -11.79
C ALA A 264 23.11 -25.86 -13.11
N ASP A 265 21.80 -25.62 -13.06
CA ASP A 265 20.96 -25.51 -14.24
C ASP A 265 21.09 -24.08 -14.80
N PRO A 266 21.33 -23.87 -16.11
CA PRO A 266 21.25 -22.55 -16.72
C PRO A 266 19.81 -22.00 -16.66
N ASP A 267 19.67 -20.67 -16.69
CA ASP A 267 18.39 -19.96 -16.52
C ASP A 267 17.63 -20.33 -15.22
N ASN A 268 18.33 -20.65 -14.11
CA ASN A 268 17.67 -20.94 -12.83
C ASN A 268 16.91 -19.71 -12.25
N LEU A 269 17.33 -18.49 -12.60
CA LEU A 269 16.57 -17.25 -12.40
C LEU A 269 16.34 -16.54 -13.74
N LYS A 270 15.08 -16.32 -14.12
CA LYS A 270 14.69 -15.57 -15.33
C LYS A 270 13.85 -14.35 -14.94
N ILE A 271 14.20 -13.14 -15.39
CA ILE A 271 13.47 -11.90 -15.04
C ILE A 271 12.98 -11.16 -16.31
N MET A 272 11.67 -10.86 -16.32
CA MET A 272 10.94 -10.30 -17.47
C MET A 272 10.44 -8.86 -17.27
N GLY A 273 10.61 -8.24 -16.10
CA GLY A 273 10.41 -6.80 -15.90
C GLY A 273 11.71 -6.00 -15.74
N GLN A 274 11.61 -4.66 -15.73
CA GLN A 274 12.75 -3.77 -15.48
C GLN A 274 13.31 -4.02 -14.07
N VAL A 275 14.63 -4.11 -13.93
CA VAL A 275 15.31 -4.27 -12.63
C VAL A 275 15.98 -2.97 -12.23
N SER A 276 15.78 -2.52 -10.99
CA SER A 276 16.35 -1.25 -10.50
C SER A 276 16.81 -1.31 -9.05
N ALA A 277 17.99 -0.74 -8.76
CA ALA A 277 18.58 -0.66 -7.44
C ALA A 277 19.10 0.74 -7.14
N VAL A 278 18.95 1.21 -5.90
CA VAL A 278 19.56 2.44 -5.39
C VAL A 278 21.02 2.19 -4.98
N GLY A 279 21.28 1.01 -4.42
CA GLY A 279 22.62 0.46 -4.26
C GLY A 279 23.13 -0.18 -5.55
N ASP A 280 23.93 -1.23 -5.39
CA ASP A 280 24.59 -1.96 -6.47
C ASP A 280 23.93 -3.31 -6.76
N ALA A 281 24.38 -3.98 -7.83
CA ALA A 281 23.98 -5.33 -8.17
C ALA A 281 25.14 -6.31 -7.97
N TYR A 282 24.84 -7.52 -7.49
CA TYR A 282 25.83 -8.53 -7.13
C TYR A 282 25.45 -9.91 -7.72
N SER A 283 26.41 -10.63 -8.31
CA SER A 283 26.18 -11.96 -8.93
C SER A 283 26.28 -13.14 -7.93
N ARG A 284 26.18 -12.83 -6.64
CA ARG A 284 26.39 -13.74 -5.50
C ARG A 284 25.21 -13.68 -4.52
N ARG A 285 25.23 -14.54 -3.51
CA ARG A 285 24.42 -14.40 -2.30
C ARG A 285 24.92 -13.23 -1.45
N LYS A 286 24.08 -12.76 -0.53
CA LYS A 286 24.44 -11.86 0.57
C LYS A 286 24.89 -12.65 1.80
N SER A 287 24.28 -13.81 2.03
CA SER A 287 24.65 -14.71 3.15
C SER A 287 25.97 -15.45 2.95
N GLU A 288 26.35 -15.71 1.71
CA GLU A 288 27.57 -16.41 1.30
C GLU A 288 28.33 -15.53 0.31
N ASP A 289 29.64 -15.32 0.52
CA ASP A 289 30.48 -14.56 -0.43
C ASP A 289 30.86 -15.35 -1.69
N THR A 290 30.23 -16.51 -1.92
CA THR A 290 30.43 -17.37 -3.09
C THR A 290 29.89 -16.76 -4.38
N THR A 291 30.74 -16.59 -5.38
CA THR A 291 30.35 -16.22 -6.74
C THR A 291 29.78 -17.43 -7.50
N PHE A 292 28.88 -17.17 -8.45
CA PHE A 292 28.21 -18.20 -9.25
C PHE A 292 28.46 -17.97 -10.75
N SER A 293 28.27 -19.02 -11.56
CA SER A 293 28.47 -18.94 -13.01
C SER A 293 27.45 -18.01 -13.68
N SER A 294 27.89 -17.36 -14.76
CA SER A 294 27.19 -16.27 -15.45
C SER A 294 25.82 -16.65 -16.03
N ASP A 295 25.63 -17.93 -16.34
CA ASP A 295 24.48 -18.54 -17.01
C ASP A 295 23.26 -18.82 -16.13
N ARG A 296 23.39 -18.64 -14.80
CA ARG A 296 22.33 -19.00 -13.84
C ARG A 296 21.25 -17.94 -13.66
N THR A 297 21.57 -16.69 -13.99
CA THR A 297 20.62 -15.56 -13.96
C THR A 297 20.55 -14.94 -15.34
N THR A 298 19.33 -14.87 -15.89
CA THR A 298 19.04 -14.37 -17.23
C THR A 298 18.04 -13.22 -17.14
N LEU A 299 18.40 -12.08 -17.72
CA LEU A 299 17.50 -10.95 -17.89
C LEU A 299 17.04 -10.94 -19.34
N CYS A 300 15.72 -10.79 -19.55
CA CYS A 300 15.17 -10.65 -20.89
C CYS A 300 14.82 -9.20 -21.20
N LYS A 301 14.75 -8.83 -22.47
CA LYS A 301 14.20 -7.59 -23.02
C LYS A 301 13.02 -7.94 -23.92
N TYR A 302 12.04 -7.06 -24.05
CA TYR A 302 11.03 -7.21 -25.12
C TYR A 302 11.69 -6.94 -26.47
N ASN A 303 11.45 -7.82 -27.45
CA ASN A 303 11.96 -7.69 -28.81
C ASN A 303 10.94 -8.24 -29.80
N ALA A 304 10.19 -7.33 -30.44
CA ALA A 304 9.14 -7.66 -31.41
C ALA A 304 9.66 -8.32 -32.71
N SER A 305 10.97 -8.42 -32.92
CA SER A 305 11.58 -9.13 -34.05
C SER A 305 11.88 -10.61 -33.77
N LEU A 306 11.60 -11.10 -32.54
CA LEU A 306 11.79 -12.51 -32.16
C LEU A 306 10.44 -13.23 -32.02
N PRO A 307 10.32 -14.53 -32.38
CA PRO A 307 9.05 -15.26 -32.33
C PRO A 307 8.35 -15.24 -30.96
N ASP A 308 9.12 -15.36 -29.88
CA ASP A 308 8.60 -15.36 -28.50
C ASP A 308 8.48 -13.94 -27.90
N GLY A 309 8.76 -12.90 -28.69
CA GLY A 309 8.80 -11.49 -28.25
C GLY A 309 9.92 -11.16 -27.25
N GLN A 310 10.88 -12.06 -27.02
CA GLN A 310 11.82 -12.01 -25.89
C GLN A 310 13.28 -12.20 -26.34
N ASP A 311 14.11 -11.19 -26.10
CA ASP A 311 15.57 -11.29 -26.19
C ASP A 311 16.13 -11.59 -24.79
N CYS A 312 16.44 -12.86 -24.51
CA CYS A 312 16.88 -13.34 -23.19
C CYS A 312 18.37 -13.63 -23.18
N GLN A 313 19.12 -13.01 -22.27
CA GLN A 313 20.57 -13.14 -22.18
C GLN A 313 21.04 -13.31 -20.74
N ALA A 314 22.10 -14.11 -20.55
CA ALA A 314 22.79 -14.24 -19.27
C ALA A 314 23.24 -12.87 -18.73
N LEU A 315 23.14 -12.69 -17.40
CA LEU A 315 23.42 -11.44 -16.70
C LEU A 315 24.85 -10.93 -16.98
N HIS A 316 25.80 -11.86 -16.99
CA HIS A 316 27.19 -11.68 -17.40
C HIS A 316 27.47 -12.46 -18.70
N ASP A 317 28.55 -12.10 -19.39
CA ASP A 317 29.09 -12.85 -20.54
C ASP A 317 30.55 -13.27 -20.28
N SER A 318 31.15 -14.00 -21.22
CA SER A 318 32.50 -14.57 -21.11
C SER A 318 33.64 -13.55 -21.13
N SER A 319 33.37 -12.25 -21.23
CA SER A 319 34.39 -11.21 -21.01
C SER A 319 34.58 -10.85 -19.53
N TYR A 320 33.66 -11.28 -18.66
CA TYR A 320 33.68 -11.02 -17.21
C TYR A 320 34.43 -12.14 -16.47
N THR A 321 35.59 -11.82 -15.89
CA THR A 321 36.49 -12.82 -15.26
C THR A 321 36.13 -13.12 -13.81
N ASP A 322 36.39 -14.36 -13.35
CA ASP A 322 35.93 -14.89 -12.06
C ASP A 322 36.31 -14.03 -10.84
N SER A 323 37.49 -13.39 -10.87
CA SER A 323 37.98 -12.53 -9.79
C SER A 323 37.23 -11.21 -9.61
N LEU A 324 36.34 -10.85 -10.55
CA LEU A 324 35.52 -9.64 -10.50
C LEU A 324 34.03 -9.93 -10.29
N LEU A 325 33.59 -11.20 -10.32
CA LEU A 325 32.16 -11.57 -10.43
C LEU A 325 31.24 -10.98 -9.35
N SER A 326 31.70 -10.85 -8.11
CA SER A 326 30.81 -10.59 -6.97
C SER A 326 30.01 -9.29 -7.12
N LEU A 327 30.64 -8.20 -7.54
CA LEU A 327 30.02 -6.90 -7.85
C LEU A 327 29.90 -6.75 -9.37
N ILE A 328 28.74 -6.32 -9.85
CA ILE A 328 28.48 -6.09 -11.28
C ILE A 328 28.80 -4.63 -11.62
N ASP A 329 29.83 -4.39 -12.45
CA ASP A 329 30.26 -3.03 -12.79
C ASP A 329 29.15 -2.18 -13.43
N ARG A 330 29.06 -0.92 -12.99
CA ARG A 330 28.05 0.04 -13.46
C ARG A 330 28.22 0.41 -14.94
N THR A 331 29.45 0.41 -15.47
CA THR A 331 29.72 0.69 -16.88
C THR A 331 29.27 -0.48 -17.76
N TYR A 332 29.58 -1.71 -17.35
CA TYR A 332 29.10 -2.94 -17.98
C TYR A 332 27.57 -3.00 -17.98
N ILE A 333 26.91 -2.72 -16.85
CA ILE A 333 25.44 -2.62 -16.75
C ILE A 333 24.89 -1.60 -17.74
N LYS A 334 25.44 -0.38 -17.75
CA LYS A 334 25.00 0.69 -18.66
C LYS A 334 25.13 0.30 -20.13
N ASN A 335 26.22 -0.38 -20.51
CA ASN A 335 26.51 -0.74 -21.90
C ASN A 335 25.68 -1.95 -22.39
N ARG A 336 25.51 -2.99 -21.56
CA ARG A 336 24.80 -4.24 -21.92
C ARG A 336 23.29 -4.16 -21.69
N TRP A 337 22.87 -3.52 -20.60
CA TRP A 337 21.49 -3.52 -20.13
C TRP A 337 20.80 -2.16 -20.28
N GLY A 338 21.53 -1.04 -20.21
CA GLY A 338 20.99 0.29 -20.46
C GLY A 338 19.90 0.69 -19.46
N ASN A 339 18.65 0.78 -19.91
CA ASN A 339 17.50 0.99 -19.01
C ASN A 339 16.97 -0.29 -18.36
N ARG A 340 17.44 -1.47 -18.78
CA ARG A 340 16.83 -2.74 -18.37
C ARG A 340 17.23 -3.20 -16.96
N LEU A 341 18.47 -2.93 -16.59
CA LEU A 341 19.03 -3.06 -15.25
C LEU A 341 19.66 -1.71 -14.90
N LYS A 342 19.20 -1.05 -13.84
CA LYS A 342 19.64 0.30 -13.45
C LYS A 342 20.10 0.28 -11.99
N VAL A 343 21.37 0.54 -11.73
CA VAL A 343 21.94 0.64 -10.37
C VAL A 343 22.32 2.08 -10.05
N GLY A 344 22.37 2.45 -8.77
CA GLY A 344 22.61 3.84 -8.37
C GLY A 344 21.45 4.80 -8.68
N VAL A 345 20.20 4.33 -8.73
CA VAL A 345 19.03 5.21 -8.95
C VAL A 345 18.74 6.09 -7.72
N LYS A 346 17.99 7.19 -7.88
CA LYS A 346 17.59 8.03 -6.75
C LYS A 346 16.69 7.25 -5.79
N ASN A 347 16.96 7.35 -4.48
CA ASN A 347 16.20 6.71 -3.41
C ASN A 347 14.69 7.02 -3.51
N ILE A 348 13.89 5.96 -3.58
CA ILE A 348 12.43 6.03 -3.70
C ILE A 348 11.82 6.15 -2.31
N LYS A 349 11.15 7.28 -2.06
CA LYS A 349 10.37 7.44 -0.83
C LYS A 349 9.08 6.61 -0.92
N VAL A 350 8.82 5.86 0.14
CA VAL A 350 7.70 4.94 0.33
C VAL A 350 7.07 5.18 1.70
N PRO A 351 5.80 4.80 1.93
CA PRO A 351 5.16 4.91 3.24
C PRO A 351 5.91 4.15 4.35
N GLU A 352 5.82 4.64 5.59
CA GLU A 352 6.43 4.00 6.76
C GLU A 352 5.44 2.99 7.40
N PRO A 353 5.88 1.77 7.81
CA PRO A 353 4.97 0.67 8.21
C PRO A 353 3.94 0.96 9.31
N SER A 354 4.06 2.07 10.05
CA SER A 354 3.06 2.53 11.02
C SER A 354 1.66 2.75 10.44
N PHE A 355 1.49 2.81 9.10
CA PHE A 355 0.17 2.84 8.47
C PHE A 355 -0.69 1.59 8.75
N LEU A 356 -0.08 0.49 9.24
CA LEU A 356 -0.79 -0.76 9.59
C LEU A 356 -1.33 -0.81 11.02
N ASN A 357 -0.94 0.09 11.93
CA ASN A 357 -1.47 0.08 13.30
C ASN A 357 -2.80 0.83 13.41
N LYS A 358 -3.46 0.76 14.58
CA LYS A 358 -4.77 1.40 14.84
C LYS A 358 -4.82 2.93 14.60
N ASN A 359 -3.66 3.60 14.48
CA ASN A 359 -3.57 5.04 14.21
C ASN A 359 -3.24 5.34 12.74
N GLY A 360 -3.03 4.31 11.92
CA GLY A 360 -2.71 4.40 10.50
C GLY A 360 -3.92 4.35 9.59
N ASP A 361 -3.70 4.71 8.32
CA ASP A 361 -4.76 4.89 7.32
C ASP A 361 -5.60 3.63 7.12
N TYR A 362 -5.02 2.43 7.15
CA TYR A 362 -5.76 1.19 6.92
C TYR A 362 -6.73 0.86 8.07
N HIS A 363 -6.51 1.36 9.29
CA HIS A 363 -7.52 1.29 10.34
C HIS A 363 -8.55 2.43 10.21
N ALA A 364 -8.08 3.65 9.92
CA ALA A 364 -8.95 4.81 9.74
C ALA A 364 -9.97 4.58 8.60
N GLN A 365 -9.53 3.90 7.54
CA GLN A 365 -10.25 3.61 6.29
C GLN A 365 -10.52 2.10 6.12
N ALA A 366 -10.85 1.38 7.21
CA ALA A 366 -11.37 0.01 7.14
C ALA A 366 -12.90 -0.03 7.29
N ASP A 367 -13.54 -0.85 6.48
CA ASP A 367 -14.98 -1.17 6.55
C ASP A 367 -15.27 -2.13 7.69
N LEU A 368 -14.31 -3.01 7.98
CA LEU A 368 -14.35 -3.91 9.13
C LEU A 368 -13.09 -3.75 9.96
N ARG A 369 -13.26 -3.27 11.19
CA ARG A 369 -12.21 -3.25 12.21
C ARG A 369 -12.45 -4.40 13.18
N ILE A 370 -11.45 -5.25 13.35
CA ILE A 370 -11.51 -6.38 14.27
C ILE A 370 -10.38 -6.25 15.28
N GLN A 371 -10.74 -6.13 16.56
CA GLN A 371 -9.80 -6.11 17.67
C GLN A 371 -9.79 -7.46 18.37
N PHE A 372 -8.63 -8.10 18.52
CA PHE A 372 -8.46 -9.33 19.29
C PHE A 372 -7.99 -9.01 20.71
N ASN A 373 -8.74 -9.44 21.73
CA ASN A 373 -8.36 -9.33 23.15
C ASN A 373 -8.23 -10.75 23.75
N PRO A 374 -7.04 -11.37 23.66
CA PRO A 374 -6.76 -12.69 24.26
C PRO A 374 -6.73 -12.71 25.80
N ALA A 375 -6.81 -11.55 26.47
CA ALA A 375 -6.91 -11.47 27.94
C ALA A 375 -8.38 -11.46 28.43
N ALA A 376 -9.35 -11.38 27.52
CA ALA A 376 -10.77 -11.51 27.85
C ALA A 376 -11.05 -12.89 28.45
N SER A 377 -11.84 -12.93 29.53
CA SER A 377 -12.16 -14.17 30.22
C SER A 377 -13.58 -14.15 30.81
N GLY A 378 -14.14 -15.35 30.99
CA GLY A 378 -15.46 -15.56 31.61
C GLY A 378 -16.62 -15.06 30.75
N ALA A 379 -16.97 -13.78 30.91
CA ALA A 379 -18.11 -13.12 30.26
C ALA A 379 -17.73 -12.40 28.97
N ASN A 380 -16.51 -11.85 28.90
CA ASN A 380 -16.12 -10.95 27.84
C ASN A 380 -15.79 -11.75 26.57
N LEU A 381 -16.24 -11.25 25.41
CA LEU A 381 -15.81 -11.81 24.14
C LEU A 381 -14.31 -11.54 23.92
N PRO A 382 -13.55 -12.50 23.38
CA PRO A 382 -12.13 -12.32 23.07
C PRO A 382 -11.88 -11.45 21.83
N PHE A 383 -12.91 -10.80 21.29
CA PHE A 383 -12.78 -9.84 20.20
C PHE A 383 -13.89 -8.79 20.23
N ALA A 384 -13.64 -7.67 19.55
CA ALA A 384 -14.66 -6.71 19.12
C ALA A 384 -14.65 -6.59 17.59
N VAL A 385 -15.81 -6.34 17.00
CA VAL A 385 -15.97 -6.04 15.56
C VAL A 385 -16.74 -4.74 15.41
N GLN A 386 -16.24 -3.84 14.57
CA GLN A 386 -16.94 -2.63 14.14
C GLN A 386 -17.06 -2.66 12.63
N SER A 387 -18.26 -2.40 12.10
CA SER A 387 -18.46 -2.10 10.68
C SER A 387 -18.53 -0.58 10.47
N ILE A 388 -18.25 -0.06 9.27
CA ILE A 388 -18.43 1.35 8.93
C ILE A 388 -19.33 1.49 7.69
N ASN A 389 -20.47 2.17 7.84
CA ASN A 389 -21.28 2.55 6.70
C ASN A 389 -20.67 3.79 6.02
N ARG A 390 -19.86 3.60 4.98
CA ARG A 390 -19.18 4.74 4.33
C ARG A 390 -20.08 5.66 3.49
N ASN A 391 -21.35 5.33 3.29
CA ASN A 391 -22.31 6.28 2.71
C ASN A 391 -22.58 7.49 3.63
N ASN A 392 -22.30 7.37 4.93
CA ASN A 392 -22.39 8.47 5.89
C ASN A 392 -21.21 8.52 6.90
N GLY A 393 -20.21 7.64 6.77
CA GLY A 393 -19.05 7.52 7.67
C GLY A 393 -19.38 6.97 9.06
N GLN A 394 -20.59 6.43 9.28
CA GLN A 394 -21.05 6.04 10.61
C GLN A 394 -20.53 4.65 11.01
N ILE A 395 -19.89 4.58 12.18
CA ILE A 395 -19.52 3.31 12.81
C ILE A 395 -20.79 2.56 13.23
N VAL A 396 -20.97 1.36 12.66
CA VAL A 396 -21.99 0.39 13.04
C VAL A 396 -21.40 -0.49 14.14
N ILE A 397 -21.84 -0.23 15.38
CA ILE A 397 -21.52 -1.08 16.53
C ILE A 397 -22.45 -2.29 16.49
N LEU A 398 -21.87 -3.47 16.28
CA LEU A 398 -22.60 -4.73 16.31
C LEU A 398 -23.16 -4.97 17.73
N GLN A 399 -24.42 -5.41 17.80
CA GLN A 399 -25.08 -5.74 19.06
C GLN A 399 -24.44 -6.97 19.72
N PRO A 400 -24.54 -7.14 21.06
CA PRO A 400 -23.93 -8.27 21.77
C PRO A 400 -24.32 -9.65 21.19
N GLY A 401 -25.54 -9.77 20.66
CA GLY A 401 -26.01 -10.97 19.97
C GLY A 401 -25.35 -11.22 18.62
N GLN A 402 -25.16 -10.18 17.81
CA GLN A 402 -24.42 -10.28 16.55
C GLN A 402 -22.99 -10.73 16.82
N LEU A 403 -22.29 -10.06 17.75
CA LEU A 403 -20.92 -10.40 18.14
C LEU A 403 -20.78 -11.83 18.70
N GLN A 404 -21.72 -12.30 19.53
CA GLN A 404 -21.72 -13.68 20.01
C GLN A 404 -21.95 -14.69 18.88
N SER A 405 -22.85 -14.38 17.93
CA SER A 405 -23.13 -15.28 16.80
C SER A 405 -21.98 -15.45 15.82
N LEU A 406 -20.99 -14.53 15.80
CA LEU A 406 -19.76 -14.73 15.04
C LEU A 406 -18.89 -15.88 15.58
N ARG A 407 -19.12 -16.37 16.82
CA ARG A 407 -18.49 -17.59 17.37
C ARG A 407 -19.31 -18.87 17.11
N GLN A 408 -20.45 -18.76 16.45
CA GLN A 408 -21.42 -19.84 16.25
C GLN A 408 -21.46 -20.28 14.77
N PRO A 409 -21.83 -21.54 14.47
CA PRO A 409 -21.99 -22.02 13.09
C PRO A 409 -23.04 -21.22 12.33
N VAL A 410 -22.78 -20.97 11.05
CA VAL A 410 -23.70 -20.22 10.18
C VAL A 410 -24.65 -21.19 9.49
N ILE A 411 -25.96 -20.94 9.56
CA ILE A 411 -26.95 -21.63 8.72
C ILE A 411 -27.06 -20.91 7.39
N THR A 412 -27.01 -21.67 6.29
CA THR A 412 -27.21 -21.12 4.94
C THR A 412 -28.70 -20.98 4.60
N ASN A 413 -29.06 -20.10 3.66
CA ASN A 413 -30.45 -19.98 3.17
C ASN A 413 -30.90 -21.20 2.35
N PHE A 414 -29.96 -21.99 1.80
CA PHE A 414 -30.23 -23.36 1.31
C PHE A 414 -30.83 -24.26 2.41
N CYS A 415 -30.60 -23.88 3.69
CA CYS A 415 -31.25 -24.38 4.91
C CYS A 415 -32.78 -24.53 4.84
N SER A 416 -33.46 -23.81 3.95
CA SER A 416 -34.92 -23.63 3.92
C SER A 416 -35.69 -24.72 3.16
N SER A 417 -35.09 -25.37 2.16
CA SER A 417 -35.71 -26.46 1.37
C SER A 417 -35.42 -27.86 1.95
N VAL A 418 -35.06 -27.92 3.24
CA VAL A 418 -34.38 -29.05 3.89
C VAL A 418 -35.08 -30.41 4.04
N PRO A 419 -36.43 -30.55 4.14
CA PRO A 419 -37.04 -31.75 4.70
C PRO A 419 -36.53 -33.10 4.16
N ASN A 420 -36.08 -33.20 2.91
CA ASN A 420 -35.55 -34.46 2.38
C ASN A 420 -34.03 -34.65 2.56
N GLU A 421 -33.19 -33.60 2.56
CA GLU A 421 -31.77 -33.71 2.19
C GLU A 421 -30.75 -33.81 3.33
N LEU A 422 -31.13 -33.52 4.59
CA LEU A 422 -30.17 -33.47 5.70
C LEU A 422 -29.66 -34.87 6.10
N THR A 423 -28.33 -35.05 6.17
CA THR A 423 -27.64 -36.33 6.46
C THR A 423 -26.69 -36.22 7.65
N GLY A 424 -26.24 -37.37 8.18
CA GLY A 424 -25.58 -37.47 9.48
C GLY A 424 -26.56 -37.63 10.66
N ILE A 425 -27.86 -37.47 10.39
CA ILE A 425 -28.95 -37.84 11.30
C ILE A 425 -29.12 -39.38 11.31
N PRO A 426 -29.33 -40.02 12.48
CA PRO A 426 -29.68 -41.44 12.59
C PRO A 426 -30.88 -41.87 11.73
N THR A 427 -30.88 -43.12 11.27
CA THR A 427 -31.85 -43.63 10.29
C THR A 427 -33.30 -43.62 10.77
N ASP A 428 -33.53 -43.76 12.07
CA ASP A 428 -34.84 -43.67 12.72
C ASP A 428 -35.40 -42.24 12.78
N LEU A 429 -34.56 -41.21 12.57
CA LEU A 429 -34.92 -39.80 12.64
C LEU A 429 -35.00 -39.13 11.25
N ASN A 430 -34.83 -39.93 10.19
CA ASN A 430 -34.61 -39.51 8.82
C ASN A 430 -35.88 -39.03 8.05
N THR A 431 -37.04 -38.91 8.71
CA THR A 431 -38.31 -38.49 8.07
C THR A 431 -38.36 -36.98 7.83
N PRO A 432 -39.14 -36.49 6.85
CA PRO A 432 -39.14 -35.09 6.47
C PRO A 432 -39.53 -34.11 7.60
N GLU A 433 -40.54 -34.49 8.36
CA GLU A 433 -41.13 -33.70 9.45
C GLU A 433 -40.17 -33.63 10.64
N ARG A 434 -39.49 -34.75 10.94
CA ARG A 434 -38.45 -34.82 11.98
C ARG A 434 -37.23 -34.01 11.59
N LYS A 435 -36.79 -34.07 10.32
CA LYS A 435 -35.70 -33.23 9.79
C LYS A 435 -36.01 -31.74 9.89
N GLU A 436 -37.23 -31.33 9.54
CA GLU A 436 -37.66 -29.93 9.66
C GLU A 436 -37.64 -29.45 11.13
N ALA A 437 -38.15 -30.27 12.05
CA ALA A 437 -38.11 -29.97 13.49
C ALA A 437 -36.68 -29.90 14.04
N ILE A 438 -35.79 -30.83 13.65
CA ILE A 438 -34.37 -30.83 14.00
C ILE A 438 -33.67 -29.57 13.46
N ALA A 439 -33.91 -29.18 12.20
CA ALA A 439 -33.31 -28.00 11.60
C ALA A 439 -33.76 -26.70 12.29
N LYS A 440 -35.06 -26.56 12.59
CA LYS A 440 -35.61 -25.42 13.36
C LYS A 440 -35.03 -25.37 14.79
N ALA A 441 -34.94 -26.52 15.46
CA ALA A 441 -34.33 -26.61 16.79
C ALA A 441 -32.85 -26.24 16.78
N LEU A 442 -32.08 -26.74 15.80
CA LEU A 442 -30.68 -26.39 15.60
C LEU A 442 -30.53 -24.87 15.38
N LYS A 443 -31.38 -24.24 14.57
CA LYS A 443 -31.35 -22.78 14.32
C LYS A 443 -31.43 -21.96 15.61
N VAL A 444 -32.41 -22.24 16.47
CA VAL A 444 -32.55 -21.53 17.76
C VAL A 444 -31.43 -21.90 18.73
N SER A 445 -31.05 -23.17 18.78
CA SER A 445 -30.00 -23.67 19.68
C SER A 445 -28.66 -23.03 19.38
N ILE A 446 -28.22 -23.07 18.12
CA ILE A 446 -26.96 -22.50 17.64
C ILE A 446 -26.87 -21.03 18.02
N ALA A 447 -27.89 -20.25 17.67
CA ALA A 447 -27.93 -18.81 17.93
C ALA A 447 -27.84 -18.48 19.45
N SER A 448 -28.32 -19.38 20.31
CA SER A 448 -28.32 -19.24 21.77
C SER A 448 -27.16 -19.96 22.50
N ILE A 449 -26.19 -20.56 21.80
CA ILE A 449 -25.03 -21.21 22.45
C ILE A 449 -24.18 -20.16 23.16
N LYS A 450 -24.13 -20.24 24.50
CA LYS A 450 -23.11 -19.55 25.32
C LYS A 450 -21.74 -20.22 25.12
N VAL A 451 -20.87 -19.63 24.29
CA VAL A 451 -19.50 -20.11 24.08
C VAL A 451 -18.59 -19.63 25.23
N SER A 452 -18.74 -20.26 26.39
CA SER A 452 -17.66 -20.29 27.39
C SER A 452 -16.57 -21.25 26.91
N GLU A 453 -15.32 -21.03 27.28
CA GLU A 453 -14.14 -21.62 26.61
C GLU A 453 -13.80 -23.05 27.07
N VAL A 454 -14.83 -23.82 27.41
CA VAL A 454 -14.73 -25.16 27.97
C VAL A 454 -15.55 -26.12 27.10
N PRO A 455 -15.02 -27.29 26.70
CA PRO A 455 -15.83 -28.31 26.02
C PRO A 455 -17.04 -28.69 26.90
N LEU A 456 -18.20 -28.82 26.27
CA LEU A 456 -19.51 -28.87 26.90
C LEU A 456 -19.57 -29.90 28.05
N LYS A 457 -19.54 -29.42 29.31
CA LYS A 457 -19.77 -30.27 30.49
C LYS A 457 -21.26 -30.29 30.83
N TYR A 458 -21.95 -31.29 30.27
CA TYR A 458 -23.37 -31.53 30.48
C TYR A 458 -23.68 -31.89 31.96
N GLY A 459 -24.17 -30.90 32.70
CA GLY A 459 -24.81 -31.12 34.01
C GLY A 459 -26.22 -31.72 33.87
N THR A 460 -26.66 -32.48 34.87
CA THR A 460 -27.96 -33.17 34.87
C THR A 460 -29.02 -32.39 35.63
N GLU A 461 -30.16 -32.01 35.00
CA GLU A 461 -31.53 -32.00 35.58
C GLU A 461 -32.62 -31.40 34.64
N LEU A 462 -33.81 -32.01 34.62
CA LEU A 462 -34.98 -31.67 33.78
C LEU A 462 -35.89 -30.62 34.49
N THR A 463 -37.07 -30.18 34.03
CA THR A 463 -37.90 -30.33 32.81
C THR A 463 -38.17 -28.91 32.20
N SER A 464 -39.18 -28.51 31.42
CA SER A 464 -40.36 -29.11 30.73
C SER A 464 -40.93 -28.12 29.68
N SER A 465 -41.66 -28.64 28.68
CA SER A 465 -42.75 -27.99 27.90
C SER A 465 -42.56 -26.56 27.34
N LEU A 466 -42.53 -26.45 26.01
CA LEU A 466 -42.13 -25.27 25.20
C LEU A 466 -42.85 -23.93 25.43
N ASN A 467 -44.00 -23.86 26.10
CA ASN A 467 -44.71 -22.58 26.36
C ASN A 467 -44.50 -22.02 27.78
N THR A 468 -43.73 -22.68 28.65
CA THR A 468 -43.39 -22.18 30.00
C THR A 468 -41.94 -21.70 30.11
N LEU A 469 -41.23 -21.63 28.98
CA LEU A 469 -39.77 -21.70 28.88
C LEU A 469 -39.04 -20.33 28.88
N TYR A 470 -39.75 -19.23 29.15
CA TYR A 470 -39.18 -17.88 29.22
C TYR A 470 -39.68 -17.01 30.40
N SER A 471 -40.66 -17.48 31.17
CA SER A 471 -41.25 -16.74 32.30
C SER A 471 -40.64 -17.06 33.67
N GLY A 472 -39.86 -18.15 33.77
CA GLY A 472 -39.01 -18.45 34.92
C GLY A 472 -37.62 -17.85 34.72
N GLY A 473 -37.29 -16.80 35.47
CA GLY A 473 -36.01 -16.09 35.31
C GLY A 473 -34.78 -16.91 35.72
N VAL A 474 -33.69 -16.75 34.96
CA VAL A 474 -32.29 -17.07 35.27
C VAL A 474 -32.02 -18.47 35.85
N GLY A 475 -31.47 -19.40 35.04
CA GLY A 475 -30.75 -20.54 35.62
C GLY A 475 -30.40 -21.73 34.73
N LYS A 476 -31.17 -22.06 33.69
CA LYS A 476 -30.95 -23.30 32.90
C LYS A 476 -30.33 -23.04 31.52
N ILE A 477 -29.10 -23.50 31.35
CA ILE A 477 -28.44 -23.61 30.04
C ILE A 477 -29.09 -24.79 29.31
N HIS A 478 -30.09 -24.50 28.48
CA HIS A 478 -30.68 -25.52 27.61
C HIS A 478 -29.67 -25.91 26.54
N THR A 479 -29.32 -27.19 26.49
CA THR A 479 -28.32 -27.68 25.55
C THR A 479 -28.95 -27.92 24.18
N VAL A 480 -28.12 -27.98 23.13
CA VAL A 480 -28.58 -28.24 21.75
C VAL A 480 -29.47 -29.49 21.67
N LYS A 481 -29.11 -30.52 22.45
CA LYS A 481 -29.86 -31.76 22.65
C LYS A 481 -31.27 -31.52 23.20
N ASP A 482 -31.41 -30.73 24.27
CA ASP A 482 -32.70 -30.51 24.94
C ASP A 482 -33.70 -29.80 24.02
N ASN A 483 -33.22 -28.82 23.25
CA ASN A 483 -34.02 -28.11 22.26
C ASN A 483 -34.46 -29.02 21.10
N ILE A 484 -33.57 -29.89 20.60
CA ILE A 484 -33.90 -30.88 19.57
C ILE A 484 -34.94 -31.89 20.08
N ILE A 485 -34.77 -32.41 21.30
CA ILE A 485 -35.74 -33.31 21.92
C ILE A 485 -37.10 -32.60 22.09
N ASN A 486 -37.12 -31.38 22.62
CA ASN A 486 -38.34 -30.60 22.80
C ASN A 486 -39.07 -30.34 21.47
N ALA A 487 -38.34 -30.03 20.39
CA ALA A 487 -38.94 -29.83 19.07
C ALA A 487 -39.46 -31.13 18.44
N LEU A 488 -38.75 -32.25 18.58
CA LEU A 488 -39.22 -33.56 18.15
C LEU A 488 -40.47 -34.00 18.92
N VAL A 489 -40.51 -33.81 20.24
CA VAL A 489 -41.71 -34.05 21.06
C VAL A 489 -42.87 -33.15 20.62
N ALA A 490 -42.62 -31.89 20.26
CA ALA A 490 -43.66 -30.98 19.75
C ALA A 490 -44.27 -31.39 18.40
N THR A 491 -43.60 -32.23 17.60
CA THR A 491 -44.22 -32.82 16.39
C THR A 491 -45.24 -33.93 16.71
N GLY A 492 -45.26 -34.44 17.94
CA GLY A 492 -46.05 -35.62 18.31
C GLY A 492 -45.51 -36.94 17.76
N LEU A 493 -44.30 -36.95 17.16
CA LEU A 493 -43.75 -38.12 16.46
C LEU A 493 -42.78 -38.97 17.30
N ASP A 494 -42.29 -38.54 18.48
CA ASP A 494 -41.44 -39.39 19.33
C ASP A 494 -42.25 -40.20 20.36
N ASN A 495 -42.23 -41.52 20.23
CA ASN A 495 -42.78 -42.47 21.21
C ASN A 495 -41.73 -42.90 22.26
N GLY A 496 -40.70 -42.08 22.49
CA GLY A 496 -39.61 -42.30 23.44
C GLY A 496 -38.40 -43.07 22.88
N THR A 497 -38.46 -43.54 21.62
CA THR A 497 -37.34 -44.19 20.95
C THR A 497 -36.24 -43.19 20.58
N ALA A 498 -36.59 -42.00 20.07
CA ALA A 498 -35.60 -40.97 19.73
C ALA A 498 -34.89 -40.49 21.00
N THR A 499 -35.65 -40.18 22.05
CA THR A 499 -35.15 -39.77 23.37
C THR A 499 -34.06 -40.72 23.90
N ASN A 500 -34.22 -42.04 23.74
CA ASN A 500 -33.22 -43.03 24.15
C ASN A 500 -31.98 -43.11 23.23
N HIS A 501 -32.12 -42.80 21.95
CA HIS A 501 -30.97 -42.75 21.03
C HIS A 501 -30.12 -41.48 21.26
N TRP A 502 -30.74 -40.30 21.35
CA TRP A 502 -30.04 -39.02 21.63
C TRP A 502 -29.32 -39.02 22.99
N ASN A 503 -29.85 -39.75 23.99
CA ASN A 503 -29.18 -39.91 25.28
C ASN A 503 -27.85 -40.68 25.21
N ASN A 504 -27.68 -41.58 24.23
CA ASN A 504 -26.56 -42.54 24.17
C ASN A 504 -25.58 -42.31 23.01
N THR A 505 -26.02 -41.68 21.90
CA THR A 505 -25.23 -41.57 20.67
C THR A 505 -24.76 -40.15 20.33
N ILE A 506 -25.54 -39.12 20.72
CA ILE A 506 -25.33 -37.73 20.27
C ILE A 506 -25.27 -36.77 21.49
N LYS A 507 -24.54 -37.18 22.52
CA LYS A 507 -24.51 -36.48 23.80
C LYS A 507 -23.59 -35.26 23.81
N ASP A 508 -22.55 -35.25 22.98
CA ASP A 508 -21.37 -34.40 23.16
C ASP A 508 -21.09 -33.43 21.99
N TRP A 509 -22.06 -33.18 21.10
CA TRP A 509 -21.87 -32.36 19.90
C TRP A 509 -21.50 -30.90 20.20
N ASN A 510 -20.27 -30.54 19.87
CA ASN A 510 -19.77 -29.18 19.89
C ASN A 510 -20.22 -28.40 18.63
N PRO A 511 -20.08 -27.06 18.59
CA PRO A 511 -20.42 -26.25 17.41
C PRO A 511 -19.92 -26.78 16.06
N ASN A 512 -18.73 -27.38 16.03
CA ASN A 512 -18.15 -27.89 14.78
C ASN A 512 -18.70 -29.26 14.38
N ASP A 513 -19.20 -30.07 15.32
CA ASP A 513 -19.89 -31.32 14.99
C ASP A 513 -21.22 -31.02 14.30
N VAL A 514 -21.89 -29.94 14.70
CA VAL A 514 -23.07 -29.39 14.01
C VAL A 514 -22.70 -28.85 12.62
N ALA A 515 -21.55 -28.17 12.48
CA ALA A 515 -21.00 -27.80 11.16
C ALA A 515 -20.59 -29.02 10.29
N GLY A 516 -20.46 -30.21 10.89
CA GLY A 516 -20.20 -31.47 10.20
C GLY A 516 -21.42 -32.09 9.50
N LEU A 517 -22.63 -31.58 9.75
CA LEU A 517 -23.88 -32.05 9.11
C LEU A 517 -23.93 -31.66 7.62
N ARG A 518 -24.19 -32.64 6.75
CA ARG A 518 -24.12 -32.49 5.28
C ARG A 518 -25.48 -32.71 4.62
N THR A 519 -25.65 -32.16 3.41
CA THR A 519 -26.75 -32.52 2.50
C THR A 519 -26.26 -33.51 1.43
N THR A 520 -27.20 -34.21 0.77
CA THR A 520 -26.91 -35.07 -0.39
C THR A 520 -26.60 -34.29 -1.68
N SER A 521 -27.01 -33.02 -1.74
CA SER A 521 -26.83 -32.12 -2.89
C SER A 521 -25.39 -31.59 -2.97
N SER A 522 -24.56 -32.25 -3.80
CA SER A 522 -23.11 -32.03 -3.83
C SER A 522 -22.64 -30.78 -4.61
N LEU A 523 -23.27 -29.61 -4.38
CA LEU A 523 -22.86 -28.32 -4.95
C LEU A 523 -22.91 -27.19 -3.90
N ASN A 524 -21.73 -26.78 -3.44
CA ASN A 524 -21.42 -25.54 -2.71
C ASN A 524 -21.95 -25.28 -1.28
N GLY A 525 -22.41 -26.29 -0.54
CA GLY A 525 -22.40 -26.22 0.94
C GLY A 525 -23.45 -27.07 1.63
N GLY A 526 -23.10 -27.61 2.80
CA GLY A 526 -24.10 -28.18 3.71
C GLY A 526 -24.95 -27.09 4.37
N CYS A 527 -25.94 -27.51 5.15
CA CYS A 527 -26.81 -26.59 5.89
C CYS A 527 -26.10 -25.69 6.89
N PHE A 528 -24.93 -26.13 7.36
CA PHE A 528 -24.15 -25.47 8.38
C PHE A 528 -22.73 -25.21 7.85
N VAL A 529 -22.20 -24.03 8.15
CA VAL A 529 -20.79 -23.65 7.96
C VAL A 529 -20.19 -23.41 9.34
N ALA A 530 -18.90 -23.72 9.52
CA ALA A 530 -18.19 -23.43 10.77
C ALA A 530 -18.22 -21.93 11.13
N SER A 531 -17.87 -21.59 12.37
CA SER A 531 -17.99 -20.22 12.88
C SER A 531 -17.14 -19.19 12.12
N PRO A 532 -17.66 -17.96 11.87
CA PRO A 532 -16.91 -16.86 11.27
C PRO A 532 -15.61 -16.50 11.97
N LEU A 533 -15.65 -16.45 13.31
CA LEU A 533 -14.55 -16.09 14.20
C LEU A 533 -14.31 -17.20 15.23
N SER A 534 -13.05 -17.60 15.39
CA SER A 534 -12.63 -18.57 16.41
C SER A 534 -11.27 -18.21 17.00
N VAL A 535 -11.11 -18.35 18.31
CA VAL A 535 -9.80 -18.25 18.96
C VAL A 535 -9.12 -19.62 18.91
N ASN A 536 -7.84 -19.64 18.58
CA ASN A 536 -7.04 -20.86 18.51
C ASN A 536 -5.58 -20.56 18.92
N GLN A 537 -4.74 -21.58 19.03
CA GLN A 537 -3.30 -21.42 19.23
C GLN A 537 -2.53 -22.53 18.52
N PHE A 538 -1.33 -22.22 18.04
CA PHE A 538 -0.42 -23.20 17.46
C PHE A 538 1.03 -22.79 17.68
N TYR A 539 1.96 -23.73 17.51
CA TYR A 539 3.37 -23.47 17.76
C TYR A 539 4.07 -22.94 16.51
N ASN A 540 4.57 -21.70 16.57
CA ASN A 540 5.38 -21.11 15.51
C ASN A 540 6.83 -21.55 15.70
N SER A 541 7.36 -22.28 14.72
CA SER A 541 8.70 -22.88 14.79
C SER A 541 9.83 -21.86 14.61
N ARG A 542 9.62 -20.77 13.85
CA ARG A 542 10.58 -19.66 13.70
C ARG A 542 10.74 -18.85 14.99
N GLU A 543 9.63 -18.56 15.67
CA GLU A 543 9.64 -17.79 16.92
C GLU A 543 9.89 -18.68 18.17
N ASP A 544 9.87 -20.01 18.01
CA ASP A 544 10.02 -21.02 19.07
C ASP A 544 9.03 -20.86 20.25
N ARG A 545 7.86 -20.25 19.98
CA ARG A 545 6.77 -20.01 20.96
C ARG A 545 5.40 -20.43 20.42
N GLN A 546 4.45 -20.63 21.33
CA GLN A 546 3.03 -20.68 20.97
C GLN A 546 2.59 -19.29 20.50
N ILE A 547 1.78 -19.24 19.44
CA ILE A 547 1.09 -18.03 18.97
C ILE A 547 -0.41 -18.28 19.16
N GLN A 548 -1.06 -17.42 19.93
CA GLN A 548 -2.51 -17.34 20.02
C GLN A 548 -3.04 -16.51 18.85
N VAL A 549 -4.12 -16.95 18.23
CA VAL A 549 -4.62 -16.35 16.99
C VAL A 549 -6.13 -16.21 16.99
N LEU A 550 -6.62 -15.10 16.44
CA LEU A 550 -7.99 -14.99 15.99
C LEU A 550 -8.06 -15.50 14.55
N GLN A 551 -8.87 -16.53 14.33
CA GLN A 551 -9.10 -17.17 13.04
C GLN A 551 -10.35 -16.60 12.37
N PHE A 552 -10.14 -16.05 11.17
CA PHE A 552 -11.16 -15.61 10.22
C PHE A 552 -11.49 -16.75 9.25
N ASN A 553 -12.72 -17.26 9.30
CA ASN A 553 -13.24 -18.15 8.25
C ASN A 553 -13.94 -17.27 7.20
N MET A 554 -13.26 -16.96 6.10
CA MET A 554 -13.72 -15.98 5.12
C MET A 554 -15.08 -16.35 4.50
N LYS A 555 -15.25 -17.63 4.17
CA LYS A 555 -16.52 -18.19 3.67
C LYS A 555 -17.65 -18.05 4.69
N ALA A 556 -17.40 -18.39 5.95
CA ALA A 556 -18.41 -18.27 7.01
C ALA A 556 -18.78 -16.81 7.29
N LEU A 557 -17.80 -15.90 7.34
CA LEU A 557 -18.02 -14.46 7.55
C LEU A 557 -18.89 -13.86 6.43
N THR A 558 -18.59 -14.23 5.19
CA THR A 558 -19.33 -13.79 3.98
C THR A 558 -20.78 -14.29 3.99
N ILE A 559 -21.00 -15.57 4.31
CA ILE A 559 -22.35 -16.15 4.41
C ILE A 559 -23.11 -15.56 5.61
N TRP A 560 -22.45 -15.35 6.76
CA TRP A 560 -23.08 -14.76 7.95
C TRP A 560 -23.62 -13.36 7.65
N ASN A 561 -22.96 -12.56 6.81
CA ASN A 561 -23.42 -11.22 6.47
C ASN A 561 -24.78 -11.18 5.73
N LYS A 562 -25.12 -12.22 4.96
CA LYS A 562 -26.41 -12.34 4.24
C LYS A 562 -27.44 -13.22 4.97
N ASP A 563 -27.00 -14.41 5.41
CA ASP A 563 -27.85 -15.49 5.90
C ASP A 563 -27.80 -15.68 7.43
N GLY A 564 -26.86 -15.00 8.10
CA GLY A 564 -26.58 -15.18 9.52
C GLY A 564 -27.80 -14.84 10.40
N VAL A 565 -27.96 -15.60 11.48
CA VAL A 565 -29.07 -15.42 12.42
C VAL A 565 -28.55 -15.40 13.85
N TYR A 566 -29.01 -14.42 14.63
CA TYR A 566 -28.62 -14.22 16.03
C TYR A 566 -29.84 -14.14 16.97
N VAL A 567 -29.59 -14.16 18.29
CA VAL A 567 -30.55 -13.80 19.35
C VAL A 567 -30.00 -12.63 20.16
N GLU A 568 -30.86 -11.83 20.78
CA GLU A 568 -30.41 -10.74 21.66
C GLU A 568 -29.96 -11.30 23.02
N PHE A 569 -29.06 -10.59 23.70
CA PHE A 569 -28.55 -10.96 25.02
C PHE A 569 -28.56 -9.78 25.97
N THR A 570 -28.81 -10.03 27.25
CA THR A 570 -28.56 -9.10 28.35
C THR A 570 -27.38 -9.63 29.15
N GLY A 571 -26.21 -9.03 28.95
CA GLY A 571 -24.94 -9.62 29.39
C GLY A 571 -24.70 -10.95 28.65
N ASN A 572 -24.58 -12.04 29.41
CA ASN A 572 -24.31 -13.38 28.88
C ASN A 572 -25.57 -14.23 28.65
N ASP A 573 -26.77 -13.68 28.90
CA ASP A 573 -28.01 -14.45 28.92
C ASP A 573 -28.91 -14.06 27.73
N PRO A 574 -29.35 -15.03 26.89
CA PRO A 574 -30.28 -14.76 25.80
C PRO A 574 -31.55 -14.10 26.32
N SER A 575 -31.82 -12.87 25.87
CA SER A 575 -32.95 -12.06 26.33
C SER A 575 -34.17 -12.15 25.40
N ASN A 576 -33.95 -12.38 24.10
CA ASN A 576 -35.00 -12.43 23.09
C ASN A 576 -34.54 -13.21 21.85
N ASN A 577 -35.39 -14.09 21.31
CA ASN A 577 -35.08 -14.95 20.16
C ASN A 577 -36.05 -14.79 18.97
N ASN A 578 -36.81 -13.70 18.91
CA ASN A 578 -37.80 -13.43 17.86
C ASN A 578 -38.80 -14.61 17.65
N SER A 579 -39.42 -15.06 18.74
CA SER A 579 -40.36 -16.20 18.75
C SER A 579 -39.78 -17.49 18.14
N GLY A 580 -38.49 -17.75 18.36
CA GLY A 580 -37.77 -18.91 17.80
C GLY A 580 -37.37 -18.79 16.32
N ASN A 581 -37.52 -17.62 15.69
CA ASN A 581 -37.04 -17.40 14.31
C ASN A 581 -35.60 -16.85 14.26
N GLY A 582 -35.17 -16.20 15.36
CA GLY A 582 -33.97 -15.37 15.43
C GLY A 582 -34.07 -14.07 14.63
N PHE A 583 -33.04 -13.23 14.74
CA PHE A 583 -32.89 -11.98 14.01
C PHE A 583 -31.90 -12.16 12.86
N SER A 584 -32.21 -11.61 11.68
CA SER A 584 -31.26 -11.59 10.56
C SER A 584 -30.08 -10.68 10.89
N SER A 585 -28.86 -11.13 10.56
CA SER A 585 -27.63 -10.32 10.61
C SER A 585 -27.74 -9.04 9.77
N ASN A 586 -28.59 -9.05 8.74
CA ASN A 586 -29.02 -7.87 7.98
C ASN A 586 -27.86 -6.99 7.48
N GLN A 587 -26.87 -7.60 6.82
CA GLN A 587 -25.74 -6.90 6.19
C GLN A 587 -24.86 -6.10 7.18
N ALA A 588 -24.84 -6.48 8.47
CA ALA A 588 -24.16 -5.74 9.53
C ALA A 588 -22.62 -5.78 9.48
N LEU A 589 -22.01 -6.48 8.52
CA LEU A 589 -20.57 -6.37 8.24
C LEU A 589 -20.31 -5.44 7.05
N PHE A 590 -21.02 -5.65 5.94
CA PHE A 590 -20.86 -4.88 4.70
C PHE A 590 -22.15 -4.92 3.86
N THR A 591 -22.41 -3.87 3.07
CA THR A 591 -23.52 -3.88 2.10
C THR A 591 -23.25 -4.89 0.98
N LEU A 592 -24.29 -5.59 0.51
CA LEU A 592 -24.20 -6.58 -0.56
C LEU A 592 -24.47 -5.96 -1.94
N TYR A 593 -23.83 -6.52 -2.97
CA TYR A 593 -24.07 -6.20 -4.38
C TYR A 593 -25.35 -6.85 -4.89
N ASP A 594 -26.21 -6.03 -5.46
CA ASP A 594 -27.50 -6.40 -6.02
C ASP A 594 -27.50 -6.15 -7.53
N ALA A 595 -27.54 -7.23 -8.31
CA ALA A 595 -27.31 -7.18 -9.75
C ALA A 595 -28.46 -6.52 -10.54
N ASP A 596 -29.69 -6.46 -10.00
CA ASP A 596 -30.82 -5.81 -10.66
C ASP A 596 -31.13 -4.39 -10.13
N ASN A 597 -30.45 -3.97 -9.07
CA ASN A 597 -30.65 -2.69 -8.35
C ASN A 597 -32.10 -2.44 -7.89
N ASN A 598 -32.90 -3.50 -7.68
CA ASN A 598 -34.32 -3.41 -7.33
C ASN A 598 -34.59 -4.08 -5.98
N SER A 599 -34.56 -3.26 -4.93
CA SER A 599 -34.83 -3.65 -3.54
C SER A 599 -36.19 -4.34 -3.30
N SER A 600 -37.12 -4.32 -4.26
CA SER A 600 -38.38 -5.07 -4.24
C SER A 600 -38.18 -6.59 -4.36
N ASN A 601 -37.10 -7.04 -5.00
CA ASN A 601 -36.83 -8.45 -5.30
C ASN A 601 -35.94 -9.12 -4.23
N GLY A 602 -35.25 -8.33 -3.40
CA GLY A 602 -34.15 -8.79 -2.54
C GLY A 602 -32.89 -9.10 -3.35
N ILE A 603 -31.73 -9.15 -2.66
CA ILE A 603 -30.39 -9.14 -3.27
C ILE A 603 -30.18 -10.26 -4.31
N GLN A 604 -30.17 -9.88 -5.59
CA GLN A 604 -29.91 -10.75 -6.74
C GLN A 604 -28.40 -10.85 -7.03
N GLY A 605 -27.94 -12.06 -7.32
CA GLY A 605 -26.55 -12.30 -7.74
C GLY A 605 -26.31 -12.05 -9.23
N ASP A 606 -25.08 -11.76 -9.60
CA ASP A 606 -24.68 -11.53 -10.99
C ASP A 606 -24.72 -12.85 -11.78
N SER A 607 -25.74 -12.99 -12.63
CA SER A 607 -25.91 -14.16 -13.50
C SER A 607 -24.74 -14.42 -14.45
N THR A 608 -23.87 -13.43 -14.70
CA THR A 608 -22.68 -13.56 -15.56
C THR A 608 -21.42 -14.04 -14.83
N ALA A 609 -21.43 -14.05 -13.49
CA ALA A 609 -20.29 -14.51 -12.68
C ALA A 609 -20.05 -16.03 -12.77
N ALA A 610 -18.93 -16.49 -12.21
CA ALA A 610 -18.55 -17.91 -12.17
C ALA A 610 -19.60 -18.75 -11.42
N ASN A 611 -19.84 -19.99 -11.87
CA ASN A 611 -20.92 -20.80 -11.30
C ASN A 611 -20.68 -21.14 -9.81
N GLY A 612 -21.68 -20.92 -8.96
CA GLY A 612 -21.60 -21.15 -7.52
C GLY A 612 -20.75 -20.14 -6.74
N SER A 613 -20.29 -19.06 -7.37
CA SER A 613 -19.51 -17.99 -6.72
C SER A 613 -20.37 -17.13 -5.78
N PHE A 614 -19.74 -16.47 -4.80
CA PHE A 614 -20.40 -15.49 -3.93
C PHE A 614 -21.07 -14.38 -4.74
N GLN A 615 -20.44 -13.90 -5.83
CA GLN A 615 -21.02 -12.88 -6.72
C GLN A 615 -22.25 -13.40 -7.48
N LYS A 616 -22.23 -14.67 -7.95
CA LYS A 616 -23.38 -15.35 -8.60
C LYS A 616 -24.55 -15.58 -7.65
N LEU A 617 -24.26 -15.78 -6.38
CA LEU A 617 -25.24 -16.07 -5.31
C LEU A 617 -25.65 -14.82 -4.51
N GLY A 618 -25.12 -13.64 -4.88
CA GLY A 618 -25.44 -12.35 -4.26
C GLY A 618 -24.93 -12.22 -2.80
N TYR A 619 -23.81 -12.85 -2.47
CA TYR A 619 -23.06 -12.66 -1.21
C TYR A 619 -21.87 -11.68 -1.36
N ALA A 620 -21.55 -11.26 -2.58
CA ALA A 620 -20.48 -10.27 -2.80
C ALA A 620 -20.88 -8.88 -2.26
N ALA A 621 -19.89 -8.07 -1.91
CA ALA A 621 -20.05 -6.74 -1.32
C ALA A 621 -20.30 -5.65 -2.38
N ALA A 622 -21.17 -4.70 -2.08
CA ALA A 622 -21.31 -3.43 -2.79
C ALA A 622 -20.43 -2.36 -2.12
N ASP A 623 -19.11 -2.60 -2.08
CA ASP A 623 -18.16 -1.55 -1.74
C ASP A 623 -17.54 -0.95 -3.00
N ARG A 624 -17.33 0.37 -2.98
CA ARG A 624 -16.66 1.17 -4.02
C ARG A 624 -15.72 2.21 -3.41
N THR A 625 -15.62 2.27 -2.09
CA THR A 625 -14.75 3.19 -1.37
C THR A 625 -13.34 2.63 -1.34
N GLU A 626 -12.31 3.48 -1.51
CA GLU A 626 -10.90 3.10 -1.64
C GLU A 626 -10.56 1.94 -2.61
N GLY A 627 -11.47 1.64 -3.56
CA GLY A 627 -11.36 0.51 -4.50
C GLY A 627 -11.97 -0.82 -4.03
N GLY A 628 -12.65 -0.87 -2.88
CA GLY A 628 -13.36 -2.06 -2.38
C GLY A 628 -13.10 -2.35 -0.91
N LEU A 629 -13.49 -3.55 -0.46
CA LEU A 629 -13.59 -3.86 0.96
C LEU A 629 -12.21 -3.90 1.66
N VAL A 630 -12.09 -3.22 2.80
CA VAL A 630 -10.89 -3.20 3.64
C VAL A 630 -11.21 -3.77 5.03
N ILE A 631 -10.51 -4.85 5.40
CA ILE A 631 -10.56 -5.44 6.75
C ILE A 631 -9.27 -5.08 7.48
N HIS A 632 -9.36 -4.38 8.61
CA HIS A 632 -8.24 -4.15 9.52
C HIS A 632 -8.35 -5.03 10.76
N ALA A 633 -7.26 -5.69 11.14
CA ALA A 633 -7.17 -6.58 12.29
C ALA A 633 -6.00 -6.17 13.20
N THR A 634 -6.26 -5.93 14.48
CA THR A 634 -5.25 -5.52 15.48
C THR A 634 -5.52 -6.16 16.83
N VAL A 635 -4.50 -6.23 17.69
CA VAL A 635 -4.61 -6.79 19.04
C VAL A 635 -4.80 -5.65 20.04
N ASP A 636 -5.52 -5.91 21.13
CA ASP A 636 -5.69 -4.95 22.21
C ASP A 636 -4.33 -4.55 22.82
N GLU A 637 -3.93 -3.29 22.63
CA GLU A 637 -2.66 -2.73 23.11
C GLU A 637 -2.47 -2.79 24.64
N THR A 638 -3.51 -3.08 25.41
CA THR A 638 -3.41 -3.29 26.87
C THR A 638 -2.85 -4.67 27.25
N VAL A 639 -2.74 -5.59 26.28
CA VAL A 639 -2.23 -6.95 26.48
C VAL A 639 -0.70 -6.95 26.51
N ALA A 640 -0.10 -7.83 27.33
CA ALA A 640 1.35 -7.95 27.46
C ALA A 640 2.03 -8.30 26.11
N ASP A 641 3.25 -7.80 25.92
CA ASP A 641 4.17 -8.09 24.81
C ASP A 641 3.68 -7.78 23.37
N VAL A 642 2.42 -7.37 23.17
CA VAL A 642 1.80 -7.09 21.85
C VAL A 642 2.61 -6.13 20.98
N ASN A 643 3.17 -5.08 21.58
CA ASN A 643 3.96 -4.05 20.90
C ASN A 643 5.47 -4.39 20.81
N THR A 644 5.83 -5.68 20.87
CA THR A 644 7.23 -6.15 20.90
C THR A 644 7.49 -7.30 19.93
N ASN A 645 8.77 -7.62 19.70
CA ASN A 645 9.18 -8.82 18.96
C ASN A 645 8.95 -10.15 19.71
N GLN A 646 8.40 -10.09 20.93
CA GLN A 646 7.94 -11.25 21.68
C GLN A 646 6.42 -11.48 21.59
N SER A 647 5.66 -10.59 20.90
CA SER A 647 4.20 -10.70 20.75
C SER A 647 3.77 -12.14 20.40
N PRO A 648 3.05 -12.84 21.29
CA PRO A 648 2.60 -14.20 21.04
C PRO A 648 1.26 -14.21 20.29
N TYR A 649 1.00 -13.22 19.45
CA TYR A 649 -0.30 -12.99 18.82
C TYR A 649 -0.24 -12.91 17.28
N GLY A 650 -1.40 -13.07 16.64
CA GLY A 650 -1.56 -12.91 15.20
C GLY A 650 -2.96 -13.28 14.72
N PHE A 651 -3.11 -13.37 13.40
CA PHE A 651 -4.38 -13.60 12.73
C PHE A 651 -4.29 -14.70 11.68
N VAL A 652 -5.29 -15.55 11.58
CA VAL A 652 -5.34 -16.62 10.56
C VAL A 652 -6.50 -16.36 9.61
N VAL A 653 -6.30 -16.49 8.30
CA VAL A 653 -7.40 -16.51 7.33
C VAL A 653 -7.54 -17.93 6.78
N THR A 654 -8.68 -18.58 7.02
CA THR A 654 -9.04 -19.90 6.51
C THR A 654 -10.19 -19.82 5.51
N ASN A 655 -10.31 -20.84 4.65
CA ASN A 655 -11.35 -20.92 3.62
C ASN A 655 -11.38 -19.70 2.65
N GLY A 656 -10.22 -19.09 2.38
CA GLY A 656 -10.07 -17.90 1.54
C GLY A 656 -10.07 -18.17 0.02
N GLN A 657 -10.48 -19.37 -0.43
CA GLN A 657 -10.55 -19.76 -1.84
C GLN A 657 -11.39 -18.80 -2.68
N GLU A 658 -12.42 -18.20 -2.09
CA GLU A 658 -13.19 -17.10 -2.63
C GLU A 658 -13.30 -15.99 -1.55
N LEU A 659 -13.39 -14.74 -2.00
CA LEU A 659 -13.40 -13.55 -1.16
C LEU A 659 -14.73 -12.76 -1.35
N PRO A 660 -15.16 -11.93 -0.39
CA PRO A 660 -16.42 -11.20 -0.45
C PRO A 660 -16.50 -10.02 -1.43
N GLY A 661 -15.42 -9.57 -2.08
CA GLY A 661 -15.45 -8.42 -2.99
C GLY A 661 -16.04 -8.73 -4.37
N LEU A 662 -16.03 -7.74 -5.27
CA LEU A 662 -16.45 -7.92 -6.67
C LEU A 662 -15.30 -8.32 -7.59
N SER A 663 -15.56 -9.30 -8.45
CA SER A 663 -14.71 -9.71 -9.59
C SER A 663 -15.23 -9.11 -10.88
N THR A 664 -14.34 -9.00 -11.88
CA THR A 664 -14.72 -8.58 -13.23
C THR A 664 -15.57 -9.66 -13.91
N THR A 665 -16.69 -9.26 -14.48
CA THR A 665 -17.64 -10.09 -15.22
C THR A 665 -18.16 -9.33 -16.45
N SER A 666 -19.14 -9.88 -17.17
CA SER A 666 -19.79 -9.14 -18.26
C SER A 666 -20.73 -8.03 -17.75
N SER A 667 -21.22 -8.14 -16.51
CA SER A 667 -22.04 -7.12 -15.84
C SER A 667 -21.20 -6.08 -15.08
N VAL A 668 -20.05 -6.51 -14.52
CA VAL A 668 -19.19 -5.72 -13.64
C VAL A 668 -17.82 -5.55 -14.30
N THR A 669 -17.59 -4.42 -14.97
CA THR A 669 -16.29 -4.13 -15.62
C THR A 669 -15.23 -3.55 -14.67
N ASP A 670 -15.64 -3.20 -13.46
CA ASP A 670 -14.89 -2.42 -12.48
C ASP A 670 -14.94 -3.16 -11.12
N PRO A 671 -13.94 -4.00 -10.82
CA PRO A 671 -13.96 -4.93 -9.68
C PRO A 671 -13.52 -4.24 -8.38
N THR A 672 -14.13 -4.61 -7.26
CA THR A 672 -13.88 -3.98 -5.96
C THR A 672 -13.62 -5.05 -4.89
N GLY A 673 -12.39 -5.56 -4.90
CA GLY A 673 -12.00 -6.82 -4.24
C GLY A 673 -11.86 -6.74 -2.71
N LEU A 674 -10.72 -7.18 -2.19
CA LEU A 674 -10.47 -7.25 -0.75
C LEU A 674 -9.02 -6.97 -0.38
N THR A 675 -8.83 -6.06 0.58
CA THR A 675 -7.56 -5.88 1.29
C THR A 675 -7.70 -6.24 2.76
N ILE A 676 -6.82 -7.11 3.26
CA ILE A 676 -6.69 -7.43 4.70
C ILE A 676 -5.42 -6.76 5.23
N ALA A 677 -5.54 -5.90 6.23
CA ALA A 677 -4.44 -5.19 6.86
C ALA A 677 -4.30 -5.56 8.35
N SER A 678 -3.07 -5.71 8.85
CA SER A 678 -2.80 -5.92 10.27
C SER A 678 -1.45 -5.38 10.70
N ASP A 679 -1.36 -4.89 11.93
CA ASP A 679 -0.09 -4.60 12.62
C ASP A 679 0.57 -5.85 13.21
N GLN A 680 -0.12 -7.00 13.26
CA GLN A 680 0.44 -8.28 13.71
C GLN A 680 0.66 -9.24 12.53
N ALA A 681 1.21 -10.42 12.82
CA ALA A 681 1.48 -11.45 11.81
C ALA A 681 0.20 -12.11 11.30
N VAL A 682 0.09 -12.23 9.97
CA VAL A 682 -1.03 -12.90 9.29
C VAL A 682 -0.58 -14.23 8.73
N TYR A 683 -1.39 -15.26 8.99
CA TYR A 683 -1.22 -16.64 8.54
C TYR A 683 -2.33 -16.98 7.53
N LEU A 684 -1.99 -17.05 6.24
CA LEU A 684 -2.92 -17.50 5.21
C LEU A 684 -2.92 -19.02 5.15
N GLN A 685 -4.09 -19.62 5.34
CA GLN A 685 -4.28 -21.06 5.34
C GLN A 685 -4.98 -21.50 4.05
N GLY A 686 -4.31 -22.40 3.33
CA GLY A 686 -4.85 -23.06 2.15
C GLY A 686 -4.85 -22.19 0.90
N ASP A 687 -5.64 -22.63 -0.10
CA ASP A 687 -5.79 -21.88 -1.35
C ASP A 687 -6.50 -20.54 -1.12
N TYR A 688 -6.02 -19.48 -1.78
CA TYR A 688 -6.51 -18.11 -1.55
C TYR A 688 -6.78 -17.37 -2.86
N ASN A 689 -7.97 -16.79 -2.99
CA ASN A 689 -8.45 -16.04 -4.15
C ASN A 689 -8.35 -16.83 -5.48
N THR A 690 -8.74 -18.11 -5.45
CA THR A 690 -8.64 -19.04 -6.59
C THR A 690 -9.94 -19.21 -7.37
N ILE A 691 -11.09 -18.93 -6.74
CA ILE A 691 -12.44 -18.94 -7.33
C ILE A 691 -12.89 -17.49 -7.52
N ASN A 692 -13.49 -17.17 -8.68
CA ASN A 692 -14.02 -15.84 -9.02
C ASN A 692 -13.04 -14.70 -8.65
N LYS A 693 -11.79 -14.84 -9.10
CA LYS A 693 -10.60 -14.10 -8.64
C LYS A 693 -10.77 -12.57 -8.65
N GLN A 694 -10.52 -11.95 -7.51
CA GLN A 694 -10.67 -10.50 -7.27
C GLN A 694 -9.33 -9.76 -7.17
N PRO A 695 -9.33 -8.42 -7.21
CA PRO A 695 -8.26 -7.57 -6.71
C PRO A 695 -8.01 -7.82 -5.21
N ALA A 696 -7.03 -8.66 -4.86
CA ALA A 696 -6.80 -9.09 -3.49
C ALA A 696 -5.41 -8.69 -2.96
N SER A 697 -5.35 -8.17 -1.73
CA SER A 697 -4.07 -8.00 -1.02
C SER A 697 -4.12 -8.34 0.47
N VAL A 698 -2.94 -8.63 1.02
CA VAL A 698 -2.74 -8.85 2.46
C VAL A 698 -1.51 -8.06 2.91
N LEU A 699 -1.70 -7.14 3.85
CA LEU A 699 -0.67 -6.30 4.44
C LEU A 699 -0.52 -6.65 5.92
N THR A 700 0.71 -6.92 6.38
CA THR A 700 0.95 -7.49 7.71
C THR A 700 2.38 -7.24 8.19
N ASP A 701 2.62 -7.31 9.50
CA ASP A 701 3.99 -7.38 10.05
C ASP A 701 4.84 -8.46 9.35
N SER A 702 4.32 -9.68 9.25
CA SER A 702 4.94 -10.77 8.50
C SER A 702 3.89 -11.69 7.91
N ILE A 703 4.01 -11.98 6.60
CA ILE A 703 3.11 -12.91 5.93
C ILE A 703 3.62 -14.34 6.09
N ASN A 704 2.73 -15.20 6.57
CA ASN A 704 2.99 -16.60 6.83
C ASN A 704 2.02 -17.44 5.99
N VAL A 705 2.50 -18.52 5.38
CA VAL A 705 1.68 -19.41 4.55
C VAL A 705 1.66 -20.81 5.14
N LEU A 706 0.45 -21.35 5.24
CA LEU A 706 0.09 -22.64 5.82
C LEU A 706 -0.77 -23.39 4.80
N SER A 707 -0.53 -24.68 4.56
CA SER A 707 -1.17 -25.40 3.45
C SER A 707 -2.62 -25.81 3.74
N ASN A 708 -3.25 -26.49 2.78
CA ASN A 708 -4.55 -27.14 2.99
C ASN A 708 -4.50 -28.26 4.07
N ALA A 709 -3.32 -28.79 4.42
CA ALA A 709 -3.15 -29.77 5.51
C ALA A 709 -3.22 -29.14 6.91
N CYS A 710 -2.97 -27.84 7.02
CA CYS A 710 -2.99 -27.09 8.27
C CYS A 710 -4.42 -26.81 8.81
N LEU A 711 -5.48 -27.30 8.19
CA LEU A 711 -6.87 -27.15 8.65
C LEU A 711 -7.46 -28.51 9.04
N ASN A 712 -8.03 -28.60 10.24
CA ASN A 712 -8.79 -29.79 10.63
C ASN A 712 -10.13 -29.83 9.87
N THR A 713 -10.33 -30.82 9.00
CA THR A 713 -11.53 -30.93 8.15
C THR A 713 -12.83 -31.21 8.89
N THR A 714 -12.76 -31.61 10.16
CA THR A 714 -13.92 -31.79 11.04
C THR A 714 -14.19 -30.51 11.82
N THR A 715 -13.19 -29.99 12.54
CA THR A 715 -13.40 -28.82 13.41
C THR A 715 -13.34 -27.47 12.69
N ASN A 716 -12.82 -27.41 11.46
CA ASN A 716 -12.52 -26.18 10.72
C ASN A 716 -11.62 -25.19 11.48
N LEU A 717 -10.87 -25.67 12.48
CA LEU A 717 -9.86 -24.93 13.21
C LEU A 717 -8.47 -25.26 12.66
N LEU A 718 -7.57 -24.27 12.67
CA LEU A 718 -6.16 -24.45 12.34
C LEU A 718 -5.53 -25.57 13.21
N ASN A 719 -4.78 -26.46 12.57
CA ASN A 719 -4.07 -27.57 13.19
C ASN A 719 -2.79 -27.88 12.40
N CYS A 720 -1.79 -27.01 12.49
CA CYS A 720 -0.46 -27.23 11.89
C CYS A 720 0.42 -28.21 12.70
N GLY A 721 -0.20 -29.25 13.27
CA GLY A 721 0.44 -30.13 14.24
C GLY A 721 0.73 -29.45 15.59
N ASN A 722 0.92 -30.26 16.62
CA ASN A 722 1.34 -29.79 17.93
C ASN A 722 2.80 -30.21 18.16
N HIS A 723 3.70 -29.24 18.22
CA HIS A 723 5.15 -29.43 18.40
C HIS A 723 5.54 -29.79 19.85
N THR A 724 4.89 -30.82 20.40
CA THR A 724 5.19 -31.37 21.73
C THR A 724 6.58 -32.03 21.76
N GLY A 725 7.21 -32.05 22.94
CA GLY A 725 8.56 -32.55 23.13
C GLY A 725 9.65 -31.49 22.97
N LEU A 726 10.91 -31.93 23.04
CA LEU A 726 12.08 -31.06 22.94
C LEU A 726 12.26 -30.51 21.52
N LYS A 727 12.86 -29.32 21.42
CA LYS A 727 13.17 -28.69 20.12
C LYS A 727 13.88 -29.65 19.16
N THR A 728 14.85 -30.39 19.66
CA THR A 728 15.65 -31.39 18.92
C THR A 728 14.87 -32.61 18.40
N THR A 729 13.66 -32.90 18.90
CA THR A 729 12.87 -34.08 18.53
C THR A 729 11.60 -33.75 17.72
N ARG A 730 11.36 -32.46 17.43
CA ARG A 730 10.23 -32.01 16.61
C ARG A 730 10.47 -32.29 15.13
N THR A 731 9.39 -32.47 14.39
CA THR A 731 9.36 -32.57 12.92
C THR A 731 8.30 -31.62 12.39
N ALA A 732 8.56 -30.89 11.30
CA ALA A 732 7.55 -30.05 10.66
C ALA A 732 6.42 -30.92 10.05
N PRO A 733 5.13 -30.54 10.18
CA PRO A 733 4.00 -31.25 9.56
C PRO A 733 4.14 -31.30 8.03
N ALA A 734 3.60 -32.32 7.37
CA ALA A 734 3.67 -32.45 5.91
C ALA A 734 2.75 -31.44 5.21
N ALA A 735 3.30 -30.65 4.28
CA ALA A 735 2.52 -29.68 3.51
C ALA A 735 1.75 -30.35 2.36
N THR A 736 0.76 -29.63 1.83
CA THR A 736 0.01 -29.98 0.61
C THR A 736 0.12 -28.88 -0.45
N ALA A 737 -0.06 -29.25 -1.71
CA ALA A 737 -0.06 -28.28 -2.80
C ALA A 737 -1.11 -27.18 -2.53
N THR A 738 -0.69 -25.93 -2.71
CA THR A 738 -1.45 -24.74 -2.31
C THR A 738 -1.23 -23.63 -3.35
N LYS A 739 -2.30 -22.91 -3.71
CA LYS A 739 -2.29 -21.82 -4.68
C LYS A 739 -2.85 -20.53 -4.08
N ILE A 740 -2.06 -19.45 -4.13
CA ILE A 740 -2.43 -18.12 -3.66
C ILE A 740 -2.37 -17.12 -4.81
N GLN A 741 -3.38 -16.25 -4.93
CA GLN A 741 -3.44 -15.17 -5.92
C GLN A 741 -3.71 -13.81 -5.24
N ALA A 742 -2.70 -13.18 -4.65
CA ALA A 742 -2.87 -11.92 -3.91
C ALA A 742 -1.56 -11.13 -3.84
N ALA A 743 -1.64 -9.79 -3.84
CA ALA A 743 -0.50 -8.95 -3.50
C ALA A 743 -0.20 -9.02 -2.00
N PHE A 744 1.07 -9.05 -1.62
CA PHE A 744 1.52 -9.01 -0.23
C PHE A 744 2.33 -7.75 0.04
N LEU A 745 2.07 -7.12 1.19
CA LEU A 745 2.99 -6.17 1.81
C LEU A 745 3.39 -6.67 3.19
N SER A 746 4.67 -6.95 3.42
CA SER A 746 5.11 -7.36 4.76
C SER A 746 6.55 -7.02 5.09
N GLY A 747 6.85 -7.02 6.40
CA GLY A 747 8.22 -7.08 6.86
C GLY A 747 8.93 -8.31 6.28
N THR A 748 10.18 -8.14 5.87
CA THR A 748 11.07 -9.25 5.53
C THR A 748 12.40 -9.10 6.26
N ASP A 749 12.97 -10.23 6.64
CA ASP A 749 14.30 -10.29 7.22
C ASP A 749 15.36 -9.86 6.19
N ILE A 750 16.48 -9.33 6.68
CA ILE A 750 17.65 -8.98 5.85
C ILE A 750 18.73 -10.05 6.08
N SER A 751 19.13 -10.74 5.01
CA SER A 751 20.24 -11.70 5.08
C SER A 751 21.54 -11.02 5.49
N GLN A 752 22.35 -11.73 6.28
CA GLN A 752 23.69 -11.30 6.72
C GLN A 752 24.68 -12.45 6.46
N THR A 753 25.98 -12.18 6.45
CA THR A 753 27.01 -13.20 6.25
C THR A 753 26.84 -14.34 7.26
N GLY A 754 26.69 -15.58 6.77
CA GLY A 754 26.40 -16.77 7.58
C GLY A 754 24.94 -16.92 8.06
N VAL A 755 24.03 -15.99 7.71
CA VAL A 755 22.62 -15.99 8.15
C VAL A 755 21.67 -15.75 6.95
N PRO A 756 21.29 -16.81 6.21
CA PRO A 756 20.39 -16.76 5.04
C PRO A 756 18.90 -16.63 5.45
N ASN A 757 18.56 -15.64 6.28
CA ASN A 757 17.20 -15.47 6.79
C ASN A 757 16.28 -14.68 5.83
N GLY A 758 16.83 -13.79 4.99
CA GLY A 758 16.07 -12.77 4.27
C GLY A 758 15.80 -13.02 2.78
N GLY A 759 15.38 -11.96 2.08
CA GLY A 759 15.17 -11.98 0.63
C GLY A 759 13.92 -12.73 0.14
N LEU A 760 13.70 -12.72 -1.17
CA LEU A 760 12.41 -13.10 -1.78
C LEU A 760 12.07 -14.57 -1.50
N HIS A 761 13.07 -15.45 -1.49
CA HIS A 761 12.88 -16.87 -1.21
C HIS A 761 12.19 -17.14 0.15
N ASN A 762 12.45 -16.30 1.15
CA ASN A 762 11.91 -16.41 2.51
C ASN A 762 10.79 -15.41 2.80
N TYR A 763 10.31 -14.66 1.79
CA TYR A 763 9.29 -13.62 1.95
C TYR A 763 8.01 -14.18 2.61
N PRO A 764 7.32 -15.18 2.03
CA PRO A 764 6.33 -15.93 2.78
C PRO A 764 7.04 -16.84 3.77
N ARG A 765 6.78 -16.63 5.06
CA ARG A 765 7.27 -17.50 6.14
C ARG A 765 6.48 -18.81 6.13
N LEU A 766 7.19 -19.93 6.20
CA LEU A 766 6.61 -21.28 6.11
C LEU A 766 6.88 -22.06 7.40
N HIS A 767 5.99 -23.00 7.73
CA HIS A 767 6.02 -23.76 8.98
C HIS A 767 5.94 -25.29 8.80
N GLU A 768 5.95 -25.75 7.54
CA GLU A 768 5.65 -27.14 7.15
C GLU A 768 6.80 -27.75 6.32
N ASN A 769 6.79 -29.08 6.16
CA ASN A 769 7.65 -29.82 5.26
C ASN A 769 7.05 -29.80 3.84
N TRP A 770 7.56 -28.89 2.99
CA TRP A 770 7.19 -28.75 1.58
C TRP A 770 8.07 -29.56 0.60
N SER A 771 8.84 -30.56 1.07
CA SER A 771 9.77 -31.30 0.22
C SER A 771 9.04 -32.00 -0.94
N GLY A 772 9.32 -31.57 -2.18
CA GLY A 772 8.64 -32.04 -3.40
C GLY A 772 7.26 -31.42 -3.66
N ILE A 773 6.72 -30.66 -2.70
CA ILE A 773 5.42 -29.98 -2.80
C ILE A 773 5.58 -28.63 -3.51
N THR A 774 4.58 -28.26 -4.32
CA THR A 774 4.56 -26.97 -5.02
C THR A 774 3.72 -25.96 -4.25
N LEU A 775 4.28 -24.76 -4.03
CA LEU A 775 3.54 -23.58 -3.62
C LEU A 775 3.47 -22.64 -4.82
N THR A 776 2.29 -22.49 -5.40
CA THR A 776 2.02 -21.55 -6.49
C THR A 776 1.57 -20.23 -5.89
N TYR A 777 2.31 -19.17 -6.17
CA TYR A 777 2.02 -17.81 -5.71
C TYR A 777 2.04 -16.87 -6.90
N TYR A 778 0.89 -16.28 -7.23
CA TYR A 778 0.77 -15.23 -8.24
C TYR A 778 0.41 -13.93 -7.54
N GLY A 779 1.29 -12.92 -7.62
CA GLY A 779 1.02 -11.64 -6.98
C GLY A 779 2.17 -10.64 -7.05
N SER A 780 2.31 -9.82 -6.00
CA SER A 780 3.33 -8.79 -5.84
C SER A 780 3.92 -8.88 -4.43
N LEU A 781 5.25 -8.79 -4.31
CA LEU A 781 5.97 -8.96 -3.04
C LEU A 781 6.63 -7.64 -2.61
N VAL A 782 5.96 -6.87 -1.74
CA VAL A 782 6.36 -5.51 -1.34
C VAL A 782 6.84 -5.48 0.11
N SER A 783 8.16 -5.36 0.34
CA SER A 783 8.70 -5.21 1.69
C SER A 783 9.15 -3.79 2.02
N LEU A 784 8.43 -3.14 2.94
CA LEU A 784 8.71 -1.76 3.39
C LEU A 784 9.49 -1.68 4.71
N GLY A 785 10.02 -2.80 5.20
CA GLY A 785 10.80 -2.85 6.44
C GLY A 785 11.16 -4.28 6.86
N THR A 786 11.75 -4.41 8.05
CA THR A 786 11.85 -5.68 8.79
C THR A 786 10.59 -5.89 9.65
N PRO A 787 10.19 -7.13 9.94
CA PRO A 787 9.10 -7.39 10.88
C PRO A 787 9.47 -6.92 12.30
N GLN A 788 8.45 -6.48 13.05
CA GLN A 788 8.50 -5.94 14.40
C GLN A 788 8.04 -6.94 15.46
N HIS A 789 7.15 -7.88 15.11
CA HIS A 789 6.51 -8.80 16.06
C HIS A 789 6.91 -10.25 15.89
N VAL A 790 6.93 -10.73 14.65
CA VAL A 790 7.27 -12.11 14.28
C VAL A 790 8.51 -12.06 13.37
N SER A 791 9.68 -12.13 14.01
CA SER A 791 11.00 -11.82 13.43
C SER A 791 12.04 -12.94 13.57
N GLY A 792 11.61 -14.12 14.01
CA GLY A 792 12.42 -15.28 14.33
C GLY A 792 13.22 -15.88 13.17
N ALA A 793 14.43 -16.33 13.55
CA ALA A 793 15.44 -17.09 12.80
C ALA A 793 14.92 -18.17 11.85
N TRP A 794 15.21 -18.15 10.54
CA TRP A 794 15.34 -19.43 9.83
C TRP A 794 16.66 -20.11 10.20
N THR A 795 16.62 -21.43 10.45
CA THR A 795 17.79 -22.27 10.66
C THR A 795 17.72 -23.49 9.75
N ASP A 796 18.76 -23.68 8.96
CA ASP A 796 18.95 -24.75 7.97
C ASP A 796 19.18 -26.14 8.56
N ASN A 797 19.83 -26.21 9.73
CA ASN A 797 20.46 -27.44 10.25
C ASN A 797 19.59 -28.32 11.17
N GLN A 798 18.25 -28.19 11.19
CA GLN A 798 17.41 -28.92 12.18
C GLN A 798 16.05 -29.43 11.65
N ASN A 799 15.68 -30.66 12.02
CA ASN A 799 14.50 -31.42 11.53
C ASN A 799 13.12 -30.77 11.76
N TRP A 800 13.05 -29.75 12.60
CA TRP A 800 11.82 -29.02 12.94
C TRP A 800 11.63 -27.73 12.12
N ALA A 801 12.66 -27.31 11.37
CA ALA A 801 12.54 -26.20 10.44
C ALA A 801 11.67 -26.60 9.23
N TYR A 802 11.01 -25.62 8.62
CA TYR A 802 10.30 -25.83 7.37
C TYR A 802 11.29 -26.22 6.25
N THR A 803 10.86 -27.08 5.33
CA THR A 803 11.66 -27.40 4.14
C THR A 803 11.20 -26.58 2.94
N ASN A 804 12.12 -26.24 2.04
CA ASN A 804 11.84 -25.39 0.89
C ASN A 804 10.81 -26.02 -0.09
N PRO A 805 9.73 -25.30 -0.46
CA PRO A 805 8.83 -25.74 -1.53
C PRO A 805 9.50 -25.63 -2.89
N LYS A 806 8.95 -26.37 -3.87
CA LYS A 806 9.08 -25.99 -5.28
C LYS A 806 8.29 -24.68 -5.46
N ARG A 807 9.03 -23.57 -5.63
CA ARG A 807 8.46 -22.22 -5.73
C ARG A 807 7.98 -21.97 -7.16
N ASP A 808 6.66 -21.97 -7.35
CA ASP A 808 6.02 -21.46 -8.56
C ASP A 808 5.54 -20.03 -8.29
N TYR A 809 6.52 -19.15 -8.06
CA TYR A 809 6.31 -17.76 -7.66
C TYR A 809 6.40 -16.87 -8.88
N ASN A 810 5.34 -16.14 -9.18
CA ASN A 810 5.20 -15.35 -10.39
C ASN A 810 4.49 -14.02 -10.11
N TYR A 811 4.68 -13.06 -11.03
CA TYR A 811 3.97 -11.78 -10.97
C TYR A 811 2.57 -11.90 -11.58
N ASP A 812 1.58 -11.36 -10.88
CA ASP A 812 0.20 -11.31 -11.36
C ASP A 812 -0.06 -10.07 -12.20
N ARG A 813 0.13 -10.20 -13.53
CA ARG A 813 -0.13 -9.15 -14.53
C ARG A 813 -1.57 -8.61 -14.55
N TYR A 814 -2.48 -9.20 -13.78
CA TYR A 814 -3.78 -8.57 -13.54
C TYR A 814 -3.63 -7.16 -12.95
N PHE A 815 -2.61 -6.95 -12.10
CA PHE A 815 -2.28 -5.64 -11.50
C PHE A 815 -1.70 -4.60 -12.47
N ASP A 816 -1.35 -4.96 -13.72
CA ASP A 816 -0.90 -4.00 -14.74
C ASP A 816 -1.99 -3.01 -15.15
N ALA A 817 -3.27 -3.34 -14.89
CA ALA A 817 -4.40 -2.46 -15.10
C ALA A 817 -4.83 -1.79 -13.78
N TYR A 818 -5.01 -0.47 -13.80
CA TYR A 818 -5.30 0.32 -12.58
C TYR A 818 -6.59 -0.12 -11.86
N GLU A 819 -7.64 -0.51 -12.60
CA GLU A 819 -8.93 -0.95 -12.05
C GLU A 819 -8.82 -2.29 -11.29
N ASN A 820 -7.77 -3.07 -11.56
CA ASN A 820 -7.55 -4.40 -10.97
C ASN A 820 -6.66 -4.35 -9.71
N LEU A 821 -6.29 -3.15 -9.26
CA LEU A 821 -5.45 -2.98 -8.07
C LEU A 821 -6.29 -3.24 -6.80
N PRO A 822 -5.76 -3.98 -5.81
CA PRO A 822 -6.44 -4.21 -4.54
C PRO A 822 -6.85 -2.91 -3.82
N PRO A 823 -7.93 -2.94 -3.00
CA PRO A 823 -8.37 -1.77 -2.23
C PRO A 823 -7.23 -1.16 -1.41
N MET A 824 -7.17 0.17 -1.33
CA MET A 824 -6.06 0.91 -0.70
C MET A 824 -4.65 0.43 -1.12
N THR A 825 -4.41 0.12 -2.41
CA THR A 825 -3.05 -0.23 -2.87
C THR A 825 -2.06 0.90 -2.56
N PRO A 826 -0.98 0.65 -1.79
CA PRO A 826 -0.03 1.69 -1.39
C PRO A 826 0.83 2.14 -2.58
N ASN A 827 1.25 3.40 -2.57
CA ASN A 827 1.93 4.05 -3.69
C ASN A 827 3.35 4.52 -3.32
N LEU A 828 4.28 4.47 -4.27
CA LEU A 828 5.51 5.27 -4.22
C LEU A 828 5.28 6.63 -4.89
N VAL A 829 6.01 7.66 -4.45
CA VAL A 829 5.91 9.03 -5.00
C VAL A 829 7.18 9.40 -5.76
N TYR A 830 7.07 9.42 -7.09
CA TYR A 830 8.14 9.79 -8.01
C TYR A 830 7.92 11.21 -8.56
N LEU A 831 8.82 12.14 -8.22
CA LEU A 831 8.84 13.48 -8.81
C LEU A 831 9.80 13.52 -9.99
N ARG A 832 9.33 14.05 -11.12
CA ARG A 832 10.11 14.34 -12.32
C ARG A 832 9.97 15.80 -12.72
N GLN A 833 11.10 16.46 -12.95
CA GLN A 833 11.15 17.75 -13.63
C GLN A 833 11.09 17.54 -15.14
N GLU A 834 10.26 18.31 -15.85
CA GLU A 834 10.07 18.21 -17.30
C GLU A 834 10.66 19.39 -18.08
N VAL A 835 10.42 20.62 -17.61
CA VAL A 835 10.89 21.85 -18.27
C VAL A 835 11.56 22.76 -17.24
N PHE A 836 12.65 23.42 -17.66
CA PHE A 836 13.27 24.54 -16.98
C PHE A 836 13.27 25.74 -17.94
N SER A 837 12.32 26.65 -17.76
CA SER A 837 12.17 27.87 -18.55
C SER A 837 12.94 29.02 -17.88
N ARG A 838 13.74 29.74 -18.68
CA ARG A 838 14.55 30.89 -18.26
C ARG A 838 14.01 32.14 -18.95
N LYS A 839 13.72 33.19 -18.19
CA LYS A 839 13.51 34.55 -18.75
C LYS A 839 14.52 35.49 -18.13
N PHE A 840 15.57 35.78 -18.90
CA PHE A 840 16.43 36.92 -18.65
C PHE A 840 15.68 38.18 -19.10
N LEU A 841 15.31 39.02 -18.14
CA LEU A 841 14.92 40.40 -18.41
C LEU A 841 16.19 41.27 -18.38
N ARG A 842 16.16 42.42 -19.06
CA ARG A 842 17.34 43.12 -19.57
C ARG A 842 17.20 44.63 -19.50
#